data_AF-A0A532ECQ2-F1
#
_entry.id   AF-A0A532ECQ2-F1
#
_cell.length_a   1.000
_cell.length_b   1.000
_cell.length_c   1.000
_cell.angle_alpha   90.00
_cell.angle_beta   90.00
_cell.angle_gamma   90.00
#
_symmetry.space_group_name_H-M   'P 1'
#
loop_
_entity.id
_entity.type
_entity.pdbx_description
1 polymer ?
#
loop_
_entity_poly.entity_id
_entity_poly.type
_entity_poly.pdbx_seq_one_letter_code
_entity_poly.pdbx_strand_id
1 'polypeptide(L)'
;MDSLKGVQFYSSWATAADPVLLGELQGPDAARGVEQWFEAGGLRLIRTIGTDAVLAEQLVEELKRRRIDLTIPRGEAGLCKEADSDSAAVSFRHSDGKCRIPHIALISEWDTLYGRSLPRTFVAMARSLAETGPDRAMRGFEYHFNRLRSEQYPDWVHRYSYLAGLDGELPPKNTEKDSGGAQTKGKIGDGGLRVEQSLAETPAGRSQLDYLRRLVETLKREEASNDGEFKAIGVLGSDVYDKLMILQALRSDFPHALFFTTDLDARLTHPSQLQWTRNLVIASHFGLELHPLIQTPIPPFRDSYQTALFYSVLRAVNDIVPGPGPGELQIPATVTFPKTVPPRLYEVGRHGPVDISLDGPYAAGRRPEALPNLHLPRPDLDPDTGELRVLSPQTIALFLSALSLMALCALLINSELWQWAQSRWVQGAVVGLVLMVCLLLGLLYWAMSDRTAGEPFSLTDGISVWPTTVLRLLAFLLCLLFLGHSWRRLRDNETQLSRRFWFLRPRAPLSIQAGSLVGIHHWRPQPRGDAEAALLWQEYRALGSWKERLVRIVPQALCYLGFGALLLVISGFPVMPCRGSACFTISYAVLGFSVLAMTLLMFYVVDATRLCRRLIKIMVGTTIWWSDRLLVREAAKRGVDQAYVHEWIAVEFIAKRTAVISAMIYYPFVVVFLMAVARHSYFDRWDFPLGLMAIFGVNAAYAFGNGVFLRRG
;
A
#
# COMPACT_ATOMS: atom_id res chain seq x y z
N MET A 1 22.17 52.15 16.94
CA MET A 1 21.54 50.91 17.44
C MET A 1 20.44 51.19 18.46
N ASP A 2 20.55 52.22 19.31
CA ASP A 2 19.49 52.56 20.28
C ASP A 2 18.12 52.86 19.66
N SER A 3 18.08 53.37 18.41
CA SER A 3 16.83 53.61 17.66
C SER A 3 16.08 52.34 17.23
N LEU A 4 16.74 51.17 17.29
CA LEU A 4 16.14 49.89 16.92
C LEU A 4 15.73 49.06 18.14
N LYS A 5 15.99 49.54 19.37
CA LYS A 5 15.58 48.83 20.58
C LYS A 5 14.07 48.63 20.62
N GLY A 6 13.64 47.38 20.82
CA GLY A 6 12.23 46.99 20.82
C GLY A 6 11.65 46.65 19.45
N VAL A 7 12.42 46.78 18.36
CA VAL A 7 11.97 46.36 17.02
C VAL A 7 11.79 44.83 16.98
N GLN A 8 10.67 44.41 16.41
CA GLN A 8 10.33 43.01 16.22
C GLN A 8 10.50 42.63 14.75
N PHE A 9 11.26 41.56 14.48
CA PHE A 9 11.44 40.98 13.15
C PHE A 9 10.65 39.68 13.06
N TYR A 10 9.78 39.56 12.08
CA TYR A 10 9.02 38.35 11.80
C TYR A 10 9.61 37.64 10.58
N SER A 11 10.17 36.44 10.77
CA SER A 11 10.76 35.66 9.67
C SER A 11 9.80 34.58 9.20
N SER A 12 9.27 34.74 7.98
CA SER A 12 8.41 33.77 7.26
C SER A 12 9.17 32.81 6.33
N TRP A 13 10.49 32.97 6.23
CA TRP A 13 11.32 32.24 5.27
C TRP A 13 12.07 31.09 5.95
N ALA A 14 12.50 30.14 5.13
CA ALA A 14 13.26 28.96 5.52
C ALA A 14 14.31 29.27 6.60
N THR A 15 14.25 28.55 7.71
CA THR A 15 15.14 28.79 8.85
C THR A 15 16.10 27.64 9.00
N ALA A 16 17.33 27.85 8.51
CA ALA A 16 18.44 26.98 8.80
C ALA A 16 18.61 26.81 10.32
N ALA A 17 19.03 25.62 10.75
CA ALA A 17 19.26 25.34 12.15
C ALA A 17 20.33 26.29 12.74
N ASP A 18 20.22 26.61 14.03
CA ASP A 18 21.13 27.54 14.70
C ASP A 18 22.62 27.18 14.52
N PRO A 19 23.04 25.90 14.58
CA PRO A 19 24.43 25.52 14.28
C PRO A 19 24.90 25.79 12.84
N VAL A 20 23.99 25.98 11.89
CA VAL A 20 24.32 26.40 10.52
C VAL A 20 24.64 27.89 10.50
N LEU A 21 23.79 28.71 11.14
CA LEU A 21 23.87 30.17 11.09
C LEU A 21 24.96 30.75 11.99
N LEU A 22 25.20 30.12 13.14
CA LEU A 22 26.16 30.58 14.15
C LEU A 22 27.53 29.90 14.01
N GLY A 23 27.72 29.10 12.96
CA GLY A 23 28.82 28.16 12.90
C GLY A 23 30.23 28.74 12.81
N GLU A 24 30.34 30.00 12.40
CA GLU A 24 31.61 30.73 12.32
C GLU A 24 31.96 31.50 13.61
N LEU A 25 31.00 31.61 14.55
CA LEU A 25 31.21 32.28 15.82
C LEU A 25 31.97 31.38 16.79
N GLN A 26 32.97 31.94 17.48
CA GLN A 26 33.75 31.26 18.52
C GLN A 26 33.45 31.87 19.90
N GLY A 27 33.49 31.05 20.96
CA GLY A 27 33.36 31.51 22.35
C GLY A 27 31.93 31.42 22.93
N PRO A 28 31.64 32.10 24.06
CA PRO A 28 30.35 32.01 24.76
C PRO A 28 29.14 32.53 23.96
N ASP A 29 29.39 33.30 22.89
CA ASP A 29 28.36 33.76 21.97
C ASP A 29 27.85 32.66 21.03
N ALA A 30 28.64 31.60 20.80
CA ALA A 30 28.22 30.44 20.01
C ALA A 30 27.21 29.54 20.75
N ALA A 31 27.14 29.64 22.09
CA ALA A 31 26.20 28.89 22.92
C ALA A 31 24.79 29.52 22.97
N ARG A 32 24.62 30.74 22.44
CA ARG A 32 23.33 31.43 22.37
C ARG A 32 22.64 31.08 21.07
N GLY A 33 21.35 30.75 21.12
CA GLY A 33 20.54 30.59 19.90
C GLY A 33 20.40 31.90 19.13
N VAL A 34 20.01 31.84 17.85
CA VAL A 34 19.92 33.05 16.99
C VAL A 34 18.94 34.07 17.57
N GLU A 35 17.81 33.63 18.10
CA GLU A 35 16.83 34.52 18.75
C GLU A 35 17.42 35.21 19.99
N GLN A 36 18.18 34.48 20.82
CA GLN A 36 18.85 35.02 22.01
C GLN A 36 19.94 36.04 21.63
N TRP A 37 20.58 35.87 20.48
CA TRP A 37 21.56 36.82 19.97
C TRP A 37 20.90 38.16 19.59
N PHE A 38 19.73 38.12 18.95
CA PHE A 38 18.93 39.32 18.69
C PHE A 38 18.44 39.98 19.98
N GLU A 39 17.96 39.18 20.95
CA GLU A 39 17.50 39.68 22.26
C GLU A 39 18.62 40.38 23.04
N ALA A 40 19.85 39.84 23.01
CA ALA A 40 21.01 40.49 23.61
C ALA A 40 21.31 41.87 22.98
N GLY A 41 20.97 42.06 21.70
CA GLY A 41 21.05 43.35 20.99
C GLY A 41 19.86 44.28 21.21
N GLY A 42 18.87 43.90 22.03
CA GLY A 42 17.63 44.65 22.25
C GLY A 42 16.63 44.58 21.09
N LEU A 43 16.80 43.62 20.18
CA LEU A 43 15.88 43.30 19.09
C LEU A 43 15.12 42.01 19.41
N ARG A 44 13.94 41.80 18.83
CA ARG A 44 13.25 40.52 18.96
C ARG A 44 13.08 39.89 17.60
N LEU A 45 13.78 38.79 17.34
CA LEU A 45 13.52 37.93 16.19
C LEU A 45 12.44 36.92 16.56
N ILE A 46 11.41 36.83 15.73
CA ILE A 46 10.30 35.89 15.86
C ILE A 46 10.29 35.06 14.59
N ARG A 47 10.74 33.82 14.70
CA ARG A 47 10.56 32.84 13.62
C ARG A 47 9.11 32.37 13.66
N THR A 48 8.39 32.56 12.55
CA THR A 48 7.00 32.09 12.46
C THR A 48 6.89 30.67 11.91
N ILE A 49 7.98 30.19 11.29
CA ILE A 49 8.21 28.77 10.98
C ILE A 49 9.35 28.21 11.83
N GLY A 50 9.37 26.89 11.99
CA GLY A 50 10.44 26.17 12.71
C GLY A 50 11.72 26.05 11.90
N THR A 51 12.73 25.39 12.46
CA THR A 51 13.98 25.13 11.73
C THR A 51 13.90 23.88 10.87
N ASP A 52 14.81 23.74 9.91
CA ASP A 52 14.91 22.56 9.04
C ASP A 52 15.24 21.28 9.82
N ALA A 53 15.85 21.41 11.00
CA ALA A 53 16.10 20.28 11.90
C ALA A 53 14.79 19.59 12.31
N VAL A 54 13.74 20.36 12.54
CA VAL A 54 12.41 19.87 12.89
C VAL A 54 11.75 19.16 11.70
N LEU A 55 11.95 19.66 10.47
CA LEU A 55 11.48 18.96 9.26
C LEU A 55 12.23 17.65 9.04
N ALA A 56 13.55 17.66 9.23
CA ALA A 56 14.39 16.48 9.12
C ALA A 56 13.99 15.39 10.13
N GLU A 57 13.66 15.77 11.37
CA GLU A 57 13.16 14.86 12.40
C GLU A 57 11.89 14.13 11.93
N GLN A 58 10.91 14.88 11.43
CA GLN A 58 9.66 14.30 10.89
C GLN A 58 9.91 13.34 9.72
N LEU A 59 10.82 13.70 8.81
CA LEU A 59 11.17 12.84 7.67
C LEU A 59 11.85 11.53 8.13
N VAL A 60 12.79 11.61 9.08
CA VAL A 60 13.48 10.41 9.59
C VAL A 60 12.50 9.49 10.32
N GLU A 61 11.59 10.04 11.13
CA GLU A 61 10.55 9.25 11.78
C GLU A 61 9.59 8.59 10.78
N GLU A 62 9.15 9.32 9.75
CA GLU A 62 8.27 8.77 8.71
C GLU A 62 8.96 7.65 7.91
N LEU A 63 10.26 7.79 7.62
CA LEU A 63 11.06 6.73 7.02
C LEU A 63 11.10 5.49 7.91
N LYS A 64 11.33 5.66 9.22
CA LYS A 64 11.31 4.56 10.19
C LYS A 64 9.96 3.85 10.22
N ARG A 65 8.84 4.58 10.16
CA ARG A 65 7.48 4.01 10.12
C ARG A 65 7.21 3.18 8.86
N ARG A 66 7.91 3.47 7.77
CA ARG A 66 7.88 2.72 6.51
C ARG A 66 8.93 1.61 6.44
N ARG A 67 9.54 1.23 7.58
CA ARG A 67 10.62 0.23 7.71
C ARG A 67 11.93 0.62 7.01
N ILE A 68 12.16 1.92 6.77
CA ILE A 68 13.45 2.47 6.35
C ILE A 68 14.11 3.08 7.60
N ASP A 69 14.65 2.21 8.46
CA ASP A 69 15.19 2.64 9.75
C ASP A 69 16.64 3.14 9.62
N LEU A 70 16.81 4.46 9.69
CA LEU A 70 18.11 5.14 9.70
C LEU A 70 18.68 5.31 11.11
N THR A 71 17.96 4.87 12.15
CA THR A 71 18.28 5.11 13.56
C THR A 71 19.02 3.95 14.24
N ILE A 72 19.57 3.02 13.46
CA ILE A 72 20.27 1.83 13.98
C ILE A 72 21.67 2.22 14.49
N PRO A 73 22.03 1.95 15.77
CA PRO A 73 23.35 2.27 16.31
C PRO A 73 24.48 1.46 15.66
N ARG A 74 25.63 2.10 15.41
CA ARG A 74 26.80 1.50 14.72
C ARG A 74 27.37 0.24 15.43
N GLY A 75 27.12 0.09 16.73
CA GLY A 75 27.56 -1.06 17.54
C GLY A 75 26.62 -2.29 17.48
N GLU A 76 25.38 -2.12 17.01
CA GLU A 76 24.36 -3.18 16.90
C GLU A 76 24.21 -3.74 15.47
N ALA A 77 25.09 -3.32 14.56
CA ALA A 77 25.22 -3.91 13.22
C ALA A 77 25.78 -5.36 13.23
N GLY A 78 25.86 -5.99 14.41
CA GLY A 78 26.22 -7.39 14.63
C GLY A 78 25.16 -8.10 15.46
N LEU A 79 24.60 -9.17 14.89
CA LEU A 79 23.52 -10.04 15.40
C LEU A 79 22.32 -9.27 15.97
N CYS A 80 21.25 -9.15 15.18
CA CYS A 80 20.01 -8.51 15.63
C CYS A 80 19.53 -9.19 16.92
N LYS A 81 19.44 -8.45 18.04
CA LYS A 81 18.65 -8.91 19.19
C LYS A 81 17.20 -9.02 18.74
N GLU A 82 16.48 -10.02 19.26
CA GLU A 82 15.03 -10.07 19.17
C GLU A 82 14.48 -8.76 19.72
N ALA A 83 14.00 -7.89 18.82
CA ALA A 83 13.17 -6.76 19.20
C ALA A 83 11.88 -7.34 19.82
N ASP A 84 11.34 -6.64 20.82
CA ASP A 84 10.15 -7.01 21.59
C ASP A 84 9.08 -7.71 20.76
N SER A 85 8.44 -8.71 21.38
CA SER A 85 7.47 -9.67 20.82
C SER A 85 6.27 -9.07 20.06
N ASP A 86 6.12 -7.74 20.06
CA ASP A 86 5.06 -7.01 19.38
C ASP A 86 5.48 -6.45 18.00
N SER A 87 6.77 -6.56 17.66
CA SER A 87 7.30 -6.12 16.37
C SER A 87 7.58 -7.31 15.45
N ALA A 88 6.56 -7.77 14.73
CA ALA A 88 6.71 -8.59 13.52
C ALA A 88 7.34 -7.76 12.37
N ALA A 89 8.38 -6.99 12.69
CA ALA A 89 9.31 -6.43 11.73
C ALA A 89 10.03 -7.62 11.10
N VAL A 90 9.55 -8.03 9.93
CA VAL A 90 10.43 -8.54 8.88
C VAL A 90 11.38 -7.38 8.58
N SER A 91 12.39 -7.20 9.44
CA SER A 91 13.65 -6.62 9.03
C SER A 91 14.08 -7.44 7.83
N PHE A 92 14.57 -6.78 6.79
CA PHE A 92 15.22 -7.47 5.69
C PHE A 92 16.39 -8.26 6.30
N ARG A 93 16.14 -9.52 6.67
CA ARG A 93 17.19 -10.49 6.87
C ARG A 93 17.84 -10.63 5.51
N HIS A 94 18.93 -9.91 5.29
CA HIS A 94 19.96 -10.41 4.42
C HIS A 94 20.28 -11.84 4.87
N SER A 95 20.62 -12.69 3.91
CA SER A 95 20.98 -14.11 4.07
C SER A 95 21.93 -14.40 5.24
N ASP A 96 22.59 -13.37 5.77
CA ASP A 96 23.66 -13.41 6.75
C ASP A 96 23.22 -12.96 8.17
N GLY A 97 21.95 -12.55 8.37
CA GLY A 97 21.40 -12.24 9.70
C GLY A 97 21.88 -10.95 10.38
N LYS A 98 22.53 -10.03 9.65
CA LYS A 98 23.01 -8.73 10.17
C LYS A 98 22.05 -7.58 9.84
N CYS A 99 21.79 -6.73 10.83
CA CYS A 99 21.02 -5.50 10.67
C CYS A 99 21.92 -4.43 10.02
N ARG A 100 21.60 -4.02 8.78
CA ARG A 100 22.32 -2.97 8.03
C ARG A 100 21.43 -1.74 7.88
N ILE A 101 22.03 -0.56 7.98
CA ILE A 101 21.35 0.71 7.70
C ILE A 101 21.09 0.77 6.19
N PRO A 102 19.86 1.06 5.73
CA PRO A 102 19.55 1.13 4.31
C PRO A 102 20.27 2.31 3.65
N HIS A 103 20.71 2.13 2.39
CA HIS A 103 21.31 3.20 1.61
C HIS A 103 20.26 4.21 1.15
N ILE A 104 20.61 5.49 1.25
CA ILE A 104 19.78 6.60 0.77
C ILE A 104 20.59 7.53 -0.14
N ALA A 105 19.90 8.21 -1.06
CA ALA A 105 20.47 9.29 -1.85
C ALA A 105 19.90 10.63 -1.40
N LEU A 106 20.75 11.64 -1.22
CA LEU A 106 20.36 13.02 -0.93
C LEU A 106 20.87 13.92 -2.07
N ILE A 107 19.94 14.51 -2.81
CA ILE A 107 20.19 15.37 -3.96
C ILE A 107 19.83 16.80 -3.56
N SER A 108 20.80 17.72 -3.55
CA SER A 108 20.57 19.09 -3.06
C SER A 108 21.21 20.18 -3.91
N GLU A 109 20.67 21.40 -3.86
CA GLU A 109 21.32 22.58 -4.47
C GLU A 109 22.72 22.78 -3.86
N TRP A 110 23.70 23.04 -4.73
CA TRP A 110 25.08 23.28 -4.34
C TRP A 110 25.37 24.77 -4.13
N ASP A 111 24.64 25.68 -4.74
CA ASP A 111 24.95 27.12 -4.76
C ASP A 111 24.20 27.93 -3.69
N THR A 112 23.18 27.35 -3.06
CA THR A 112 22.41 28.00 -1.99
C THR A 112 22.89 27.57 -0.59
N LEU A 113 22.90 28.49 0.38
CA LEU A 113 23.17 28.18 1.79
C LEU A 113 22.22 27.09 2.30
N TYR A 114 20.94 27.23 1.94
CA TYR A 114 19.86 26.32 2.30
C TYR A 114 20.13 24.91 1.76
N GLY A 115 20.33 24.76 0.45
CA GLY A 115 20.61 23.48 -0.21
C GLY A 115 21.83 22.76 0.34
N ARG A 116 22.93 23.48 0.64
CA ARG A 116 24.13 22.91 1.28
C ARG A 116 23.88 22.39 2.69
N SER A 117 22.95 23.02 3.41
CA SER A 117 22.71 22.72 4.82
C SER A 117 21.76 21.54 5.03
N LEU A 118 20.76 21.36 4.15
CA LEU A 118 19.72 20.35 4.30
C LEU A 118 20.25 18.90 4.41
N PRO A 119 21.17 18.41 3.55
CA PRO A 119 21.72 17.06 3.71
C PRO A 119 22.47 16.87 5.04
N ARG A 120 23.20 17.90 5.50
CA ARG A 120 23.92 17.86 6.78
C ARG A 120 22.93 17.77 7.94
N THR A 121 21.90 18.60 7.92
CA THR A 121 20.82 18.64 8.91
C THR A 121 20.11 17.29 8.98
N PHE A 122 19.74 16.72 7.84
CA PHE A 122 19.08 15.42 7.76
C PHE A 122 19.92 14.30 8.39
N VAL A 123 21.19 14.18 7.99
CA VAL A 123 22.08 13.13 8.50
C VAL A 123 22.43 13.34 9.98
N ALA A 124 22.62 14.58 10.41
CA ALA A 124 22.84 14.90 11.82
C ALA A 124 21.65 14.50 12.69
N MET A 125 20.43 14.78 12.22
CA MET A 125 19.21 14.41 12.93
C MET A 125 19.03 12.90 13.00
N ALA A 126 19.25 12.18 11.90
CA ALA A 126 19.18 10.71 11.88
C ALA A 126 20.14 10.08 12.91
N ARG A 127 21.38 10.56 13.00
CA ARG A 127 22.34 10.10 14.02
C ARG A 127 21.93 10.48 15.44
N SER A 128 21.40 11.68 15.63
CA SER A 128 20.97 12.12 16.95
C SER A 128 19.78 11.30 17.47
N LEU A 129 18.81 10.99 16.60
CA LEU A 129 17.70 10.10 16.91
C LEU A 129 18.17 8.68 17.24
N ALA A 130 19.20 8.18 16.55
CA ALA A 130 19.80 6.88 16.82
C ALA A 130 20.42 6.79 18.23
N GLU A 131 21.04 7.87 18.71
CA GLU A 131 21.76 7.88 20.00
C GLU A 131 20.88 8.27 21.19
N THR A 132 19.96 9.22 21.00
CA THR A 132 19.26 9.88 22.12
C THR A 132 17.76 9.59 22.17
N GLY A 133 17.19 8.98 21.12
CA GLY A 133 15.75 8.79 20.98
C GLY A 133 15.00 10.08 20.61
N PRO A 134 13.69 9.99 20.32
CA PRO A 134 12.88 11.11 19.84
C PRO A 134 12.83 12.29 20.82
N ASP A 135 12.57 12.04 22.11
CA ASP A 135 12.39 13.11 23.12
C ASP A 135 13.62 13.99 23.35
N ARG A 136 14.82 13.53 22.95
CA ARG A 136 16.10 14.22 23.21
C ARG A 136 16.92 14.46 21.94
N ALA A 137 16.37 14.15 20.76
CA ALA A 137 17.06 14.26 19.48
C ALA A 137 17.65 15.64 19.23
N MET A 138 16.96 16.71 19.62
CA MET A 138 17.46 18.07 19.42
C MET A 138 18.71 18.38 20.26
N ARG A 139 18.96 17.68 21.37
CA ARG A 139 20.14 17.91 22.23
C ARG A 139 21.43 17.33 21.64
N GLY A 140 21.34 16.19 20.95
CA GLY A 140 22.49 15.57 20.28
C GLY A 140 22.76 16.12 18.88
N PHE A 141 21.81 16.86 18.31
CA PHE A 141 21.86 17.37 16.93
C PHE A 141 23.12 18.18 16.64
N GLU A 142 23.45 19.15 17.51
CA GLU A 142 24.56 20.08 17.31
C GLU A 142 25.91 19.34 17.22
N TYR A 143 26.14 18.36 18.10
CA TYR A 143 27.35 17.53 18.09
C TYR A 143 27.52 16.80 16.75
N HIS A 144 26.46 16.15 16.26
CA HIS A 144 26.51 15.42 14.99
C HIS A 144 26.64 16.35 13.79
N PHE A 145 25.96 17.49 13.83
CA PHE A 145 26.03 18.51 12.77
C PHE A 145 27.46 19.06 12.64
N ASN A 146 28.11 19.41 13.76
CA ASN A 146 29.47 19.93 13.76
C ASN A 146 30.48 18.93 13.18
N ARG A 147 30.28 17.62 13.40
CA ARG A 147 31.11 16.57 12.78
C ARG A 147 30.96 16.49 11.26
N LEU A 148 29.79 16.81 10.71
CA LEU A 148 29.54 16.78 9.25
C LEU A 148 30.09 18.00 8.51
N ARG A 149 30.63 19.00 9.23
CA ARG A 149 31.31 20.16 8.62
C ARG A 149 32.60 19.78 7.90
N SER A 150 33.27 18.69 8.32
CA SER A 150 34.44 18.13 7.62
C SER A 150 34.06 17.30 6.38
N GLU A 151 32.78 17.29 6.01
CA GLU A 151 32.23 16.55 4.88
C GLU A 151 32.41 15.03 4.95
N GLN A 152 32.61 14.50 6.17
CA GLN A 152 32.72 13.05 6.42
C GLN A 152 31.35 12.44 6.70
N TYR A 153 30.70 11.93 5.64
CA TYR A 153 29.40 11.28 5.72
C TYR A 153 29.52 9.79 6.05
N PRO A 154 28.48 9.19 6.66
CA PRO A 154 28.41 7.74 6.78
C PRO A 154 28.23 7.06 5.42
N ASP A 155 28.73 5.83 5.30
CA ASP A 155 28.76 5.03 4.06
C ASP A 155 27.36 4.69 3.49
N TRP A 156 26.31 4.79 4.31
CA TRP A 156 24.91 4.59 3.88
C TRP A 156 24.28 5.84 3.24
N VAL A 157 24.95 6.99 3.27
CA VAL A 157 24.47 8.25 2.67
C VAL A 157 25.25 8.55 1.40
N HIS A 158 24.55 8.56 0.27
CA HIS A 158 25.09 9.00 -1.01
C HIS A 158 24.61 10.42 -1.30
N ARG A 159 25.54 11.30 -1.65
CA ARG A 159 25.25 12.73 -1.84
C ARG A 159 25.49 13.13 -3.28
N TYR A 160 24.53 13.87 -3.80
CA TYR A 160 24.63 14.49 -5.11
C TYR A 160 24.21 15.94 -5.00
N SER A 161 24.75 16.78 -5.89
CA SER A 161 24.41 18.18 -5.88
C SER A 161 24.23 18.73 -7.29
N TYR A 162 23.36 19.72 -7.41
CA TYR A 162 23.04 20.41 -8.65
C TYR A 162 23.11 21.93 -8.45
N LEU A 163 23.17 22.70 -9.54
CA LEU A 163 23.07 24.16 -9.48
C LEU A 163 21.60 24.56 -9.65
N ALA A 164 21.13 25.52 -8.86
CA ALA A 164 19.76 26.02 -8.97
C ALA A 164 19.48 26.57 -10.39
N GLY A 165 18.25 26.36 -10.88
CA GLY A 165 17.81 26.74 -12.23
C GLY A 165 18.25 25.73 -13.29
N LEU A 166 17.94 24.45 -13.09
CA LEU A 166 18.25 23.35 -14.03
C LEU A 166 17.58 23.53 -15.39
N ASP A 167 16.43 24.18 -15.41
CA ASP A 167 15.69 24.55 -16.63
C ASP A 167 16.36 25.67 -17.44
N GLY A 168 17.39 26.32 -16.88
CA GLY A 168 18.07 27.45 -17.49
C GLY A 168 17.36 28.79 -17.29
N GLU A 169 16.25 28.83 -16.54
CA GLU A 169 15.60 30.05 -16.08
C GLU A 169 16.19 30.47 -14.73
N LEU A 170 17.05 31.49 -14.74
CA LEU A 170 17.50 32.10 -13.48
C LEU A 170 16.32 32.88 -12.87
N PRO A 171 16.19 32.93 -11.53
CA PRO A 171 15.18 33.77 -10.88
C PRO A 171 15.33 35.22 -11.37
N PRO A 172 14.21 35.95 -11.58
CA PRO A 172 14.25 37.28 -12.13
C PRO A 172 15.07 38.20 -11.22
N LYS A 173 16.25 38.62 -11.67
CA LYS A 173 16.99 39.70 -11.02
C LYS A 173 16.20 41.00 -11.18
N ASN A 174 15.89 41.65 -10.05
CA ASN A 174 15.24 42.97 -9.99
C ASN A 174 16.13 44.12 -10.48
N THR A 175 16.87 43.94 -11.57
CA THR A 175 17.64 45.00 -12.21
C THR A 175 17.57 44.86 -13.72
N GLU A 176 16.77 45.77 -14.27
CA GLU A 176 16.84 46.36 -15.60
C GLU A 176 16.41 45.53 -16.81
N LYS A 177 15.66 46.25 -17.65
CA LYS A 177 15.26 45.92 -19.01
C LYS A 177 16.49 45.43 -19.79
N ASP A 178 16.36 44.27 -20.43
CA ASP A 178 16.72 44.23 -21.83
C ASP A 178 15.97 43.16 -22.63
N SER A 179 15.80 43.52 -23.88
CA SER A 179 14.92 43.02 -24.92
C SER A 179 15.29 41.67 -25.52
N GLY A 180 14.26 40.95 -25.97
CA GLY A 180 14.31 40.24 -27.25
C GLY A 180 14.68 38.76 -27.20
N GLY A 181 13.66 37.91 -27.09
CA GLY A 181 13.76 36.48 -27.35
C GLY A 181 12.46 35.79 -26.97
N ALA A 182 11.50 35.75 -27.88
CA ALA A 182 10.27 34.98 -27.70
C ALA A 182 10.61 33.48 -27.65
N GLN A 183 10.90 32.96 -26.47
CA GLN A 183 10.75 31.54 -26.20
C GLN A 183 9.27 31.28 -25.93
N THR A 184 8.68 30.50 -26.84
CA THR A 184 7.33 29.97 -26.80
C THR A 184 6.97 29.47 -25.40
N LYS A 185 5.99 30.14 -24.77
CA LYS A 185 5.26 29.63 -23.60
C LYS A 185 4.80 28.20 -23.89
N GLY A 186 5.49 27.23 -23.30
CA GLY A 186 5.06 25.84 -23.30
C GLY A 186 3.80 25.72 -22.44
N LYS A 187 2.71 25.23 -23.03
CA LYS A 187 1.50 24.85 -22.30
C LYS A 187 1.85 23.87 -21.18
N ILE A 188 1.40 24.18 -19.97
CA ILE A 188 1.38 23.26 -18.81
C ILE A 188 0.50 22.07 -19.21
N GLY A 189 1.11 20.93 -19.55
CA GLY A 189 0.37 19.73 -19.95
C GLY A 189 1.15 18.71 -20.78
N ASP A 190 2.26 19.10 -21.41
CA ASP A 190 3.00 18.24 -22.37
C ASP A 190 4.43 17.89 -21.90
N GLY A 191 4.64 17.81 -20.58
CA GLY A 191 5.96 17.66 -19.96
C GLY A 191 6.57 16.26 -20.08
N GLY A 192 5.75 15.21 -20.18
CA GLY A 192 6.22 13.82 -20.23
C GLY A 192 7.05 13.51 -21.48
N LEU A 193 6.53 13.85 -22.66
CA LEU A 193 7.23 13.64 -23.93
C LEU A 193 8.42 14.60 -24.11
N ARG A 194 8.30 15.85 -23.62
CA ARG A 194 9.38 16.84 -23.74
C ARG A 194 10.60 16.45 -22.94
N VAL A 195 10.49 15.87 -21.74
CA VAL A 195 11.67 15.51 -20.92
C VAL A 195 12.37 14.24 -21.41
N GLU A 196 11.68 13.23 -21.94
CA GLU A 196 12.41 12.13 -22.62
C GLU A 196 13.17 12.62 -23.87
N GLN A 197 12.60 13.56 -24.61
CA GLN A 197 13.28 14.21 -25.74
C GLN A 197 14.35 15.24 -25.30
N SER A 198 14.22 15.87 -24.13
CA SER A 198 15.18 16.87 -23.61
C SER A 198 16.24 16.29 -22.66
N LEU A 199 16.07 15.08 -22.12
CA LEU A 199 17.14 14.26 -21.56
C LEU A 199 18.05 13.67 -22.67
N ALA A 200 17.58 13.74 -23.92
CA ALA A 200 18.37 13.49 -25.12
C ALA A 200 18.94 14.79 -25.73
N GLU A 201 18.79 15.96 -25.09
CA GLU A 201 19.44 17.19 -25.53
C GLU A 201 20.97 17.02 -25.54
N THR A 202 21.59 17.64 -26.53
CA THR A 202 23.05 17.83 -26.55
C THR A 202 23.48 18.62 -25.31
N PRO A 203 24.66 18.34 -24.72
CA PRO A 203 25.22 19.06 -23.58
C PRO A 203 25.66 20.49 -23.99
N ALA A 204 24.71 21.31 -24.42
CA ALA A 204 24.90 22.63 -24.99
C ALA A 204 23.64 23.47 -24.70
N GLY A 205 23.82 24.66 -24.11
CA GLY A 205 22.71 25.55 -23.75
C GLY A 205 22.83 26.06 -22.32
N ARG A 206 21.79 26.75 -21.85
CA ARG A 206 21.67 27.20 -20.45
C ARG A 206 21.01 26.15 -19.54
N SER A 207 20.19 25.28 -20.14
CA SER A 207 19.58 24.11 -19.51
C SER A 207 20.67 23.10 -19.12
N GLN A 208 20.56 22.53 -17.91
CA GLN A 208 21.48 21.52 -17.37
C GLN A 208 20.83 20.12 -17.33
N LEU A 209 19.88 19.84 -18.23
CA LEU A 209 19.16 18.57 -18.26
C LEU A 209 20.05 17.34 -18.51
N ASP A 210 21.18 17.51 -19.20
CA ASP A 210 22.14 16.43 -19.41
C ASP A 210 22.80 15.96 -18.08
N TYR A 211 22.91 16.85 -17.10
CA TYR A 211 23.42 16.50 -15.77
C TYR A 211 22.47 15.56 -15.04
N LEU A 212 21.15 15.72 -15.22
CA LEU A 212 20.16 14.81 -14.63
C LEU A 212 20.31 13.39 -15.19
N ARG A 213 20.56 13.25 -16.49
CA ARG A 213 20.81 11.93 -17.10
C ARG A 213 22.08 11.28 -16.54
N ARG A 214 23.18 12.04 -16.42
CA ARG A 214 24.42 11.51 -15.85
C ARG A 214 24.27 11.16 -14.38
N LEU A 215 23.47 11.93 -13.65
CA LEU A 215 23.11 11.66 -12.26
C LEU A 215 22.40 10.31 -12.16
N VAL A 216 21.33 10.10 -12.94
CA VAL A 216 20.60 8.83 -13.02
C VAL A 216 21.55 7.65 -13.30
N GLU A 217 22.44 7.77 -14.28
CA GLU A 217 23.42 6.72 -14.62
C GLU A 217 24.40 6.46 -13.47
N THR A 218 24.80 7.50 -12.74
CA THR A 218 25.70 7.37 -11.58
C THR A 218 25.01 6.63 -10.44
N LEU A 219 23.77 7.01 -10.09
CA LEU A 219 23.00 6.30 -9.08
C LEU A 219 22.81 4.82 -9.45
N LYS A 220 22.47 4.52 -10.71
CA LYS A 220 22.33 3.12 -11.18
C LYS A 220 23.62 2.32 -11.06
N ARG A 221 24.77 2.93 -11.36
CA ARG A 221 26.07 2.27 -11.20
C ARG A 221 26.39 1.99 -9.74
N GLU A 222 26.10 2.96 -8.86
CA GLU A 222 26.34 2.81 -7.42
C GLU A 222 25.41 1.77 -6.78
N GLU A 223 24.16 1.68 -7.23
CA GLU A 223 23.23 0.63 -6.84
C GLU A 223 23.68 -0.77 -7.26
N ALA A 224 24.38 -0.88 -8.40
CA ALA A 224 24.96 -2.13 -8.88
C ALA A 224 26.28 -2.50 -8.20
N SER A 225 27.07 -1.50 -7.74
CA SER A 225 28.38 -1.72 -7.12
C SER A 225 28.35 -1.86 -5.61
N ASN A 226 27.41 -1.18 -4.95
CA ASN A 226 27.26 -1.24 -3.50
C ASN A 226 26.38 -2.43 -3.10
N ASP A 227 26.51 -2.86 -1.85
CA ASP A 227 25.79 -3.96 -1.24
C ASP A 227 24.25 -3.71 -1.07
N GLY A 228 23.63 -2.78 -1.81
CA GLY A 228 22.19 -2.56 -1.72
C GLY A 228 21.56 -1.46 -2.59
N GLU A 229 20.28 -1.68 -2.88
CA GLU A 229 19.31 -0.78 -3.52
C GLU A 229 19.05 0.49 -2.70
N PHE A 230 18.83 1.64 -3.37
CA PHE A 230 18.42 2.87 -2.69
C PHE A 230 16.98 2.74 -2.16
N LYS A 231 16.81 2.74 -0.84
CA LYS A 231 15.46 2.64 -0.23
C LYS A 231 14.74 3.97 -0.15
N ALA A 232 15.47 5.07 -0.08
CA ALA A 232 14.89 6.41 -0.13
C ALA A 232 15.78 7.40 -0.89
N ILE A 233 15.14 8.35 -1.57
CA ILE A 233 15.79 9.43 -2.32
C ILE A 233 15.18 10.76 -1.88
N GLY A 234 16.00 11.60 -1.25
CA GLY A 234 15.64 12.96 -0.85
C GLY A 234 16.00 13.97 -1.93
N VAL A 235 15.02 14.68 -2.46
CA VAL A 235 15.23 15.81 -3.39
C VAL A 235 15.05 17.10 -2.62
N LEU A 236 16.15 17.75 -2.29
CA LEU A 236 16.22 18.87 -1.36
C LEU A 236 16.59 20.14 -2.13
N GLY A 237 15.96 21.26 -1.81
CA GLY A 237 16.14 22.50 -2.55
C GLY A 237 15.04 23.51 -2.23
N SER A 238 15.25 24.74 -2.67
CA SER A 238 14.31 25.83 -2.56
C SER A 238 13.42 25.95 -3.80
N ASP A 239 13.95 25.68 -5.00
CA ASP A 239 13.16 25.75 -6.23
C ASP A 239 12.35 24.47 -6.49
N VAL A 240 11.06 24.65 -6.76
CA VAL A 240 10.12 23.57 -7.04
C VAL A 240 10.24 23.09 -8.49
N TYR A 241 10.67 23.93 -9.43
CA TYR A 241 10.89 23.51 -10.81
C TYR A 241 12.03 22.49 -10.89
N ASP A 242 13.15 22.77 -10.21
CA ASP A 242 14.28 21.85 -10.10
C ASP A 242 13.85 20.52 -9.45
N LYS A 243 13.10 20.57 -8.34
CA LYS A 243 12.54 19.37 -7.70
C LYS A 243 11.71 18.54 -8.68
N LEU A 244 10.81 19.17 -9.44
CA LEU A 244 9.96 18.48 -10.42
C LEU A 244 10.79 17.82 -11.52
N MET A 245 11.80 18.49 -12.06
CA MET A 245 12.70 17.93 -13.08
C MET A 245 13.48 16.73 -12.56
N ILE A 246 14.05 16.83 -11.35
CA ILE A 246 14.78 15.73 -10.72
C ILE A 246 13.84 14.53 -10.48
N LEU A 247 12.65 14.77 -9.95
CA LEU A 247 11.64 13.73 -9.74
C LEU A 247 11.24 13.08 -11.07
N GLN A 248 11.03 13.87 -12.12
CA GLN A 248 10.68 13.37 -13.44
C GLN A 248 11.79 12.49 -14.04
N ALA A 249 13.07 12.85 -13.83
CA ALA A 249 14.21 12.08 -14.30
C ALA A 249 14.42 10.76 -13.53
N LEU A 250 14.16 10.75 -12.22
CA LEU A 250 14.49 9.60 -11.36
C LEU A 250 13.34 8.61 -11.16
N ARG A 251 12.07 9.04 -11.23
CA ARG A 251 10.96 8.21 -10.73
C ARG A 251 10.73 6.91 -11.51
N SER A 252 10.99 6.89 -12.81
CA SER A 252 10.86 5.68 -13.64
C SER A 252 11.95 4.64 -13.34
N ASP A 253 13.13 5.12 -12.98
CA ASP A 253 14.33 4.30 -12.82
C ASP A 253 14.49 3.74 -11.40
N PHE A 254 13.89 4.40 -10.40
CA PHE A 254 13.88 3.95 -9.01
C PHE A 254 12.44 3.73 -8.50
N PRO A 255 11.70 2.75 -9.06
CA PRO A 255 10.28 2.56 -8.72
C PRO A 255 10.03 2.12 -7.28
N HIS A 256 11.01 1.44 -6.66
CA HIS A 256 10.93 0.89 -5.29
C HIS A 256 11.45 1.86 -4.20
N ALA A 257 12.07 2.98 -4.59
CA ALA A 257 12.56 3.97 -3.66
C ALA A 257 11.44 4.90 -3.18
N LEU A 258 11.43 5.22 -1.89
CA LEU A 258 10.60 6.28 -1.35
C LEU A 258 11.21 7.64 -1.68
N PHE A 259 10.45 8.53 -2.31
CA PHE A 259 10.90 9.90 -2.56
C PHE A 259 10.38 10.82 -1.47
N PHE A 260 11.24 11.73 -1.02
CA PHE A 260 10.85 12.77 -0.08
C PHE A 260 11.48 14.12 -0.39
N THR A 261 10.87 15.20 0.11
CA THR A 261 11.35 16.58 -0.04
C THR A 261 10.88 17.44 1.14
N THR A 262 11.31 18.70 1.16
CA THR A 262 10.84 19.74 2.08
C THR A 262 10.00 20.77 1.33
N ASP A 263 9.21 21.53 2.07
CA ASP A 263 8.45 22.70 1.59
C ASP A 263 7.32 22.33 0.63
N LEU A 264 6.08 22.47 1.10
CA LEU A 264 4.90 22.13 0.31
C LEU A 264 4.61 23.22 -0.73
N ASP A 265 4.39 22.80 -1.97
CA ASP A 265 3.99 23.67 -3.07
C ASP A 265 2.89 22.99 -3.90
N ALA A 266 1.87 23.76 -4.28
CA ALA A 266 0.72 23.31 -5.06
C ALA A 266 1.13 22.69 -6.40
N ARG A 267 2.24 23.14 -7.01
CA ARG A 267 2.78 22.59 -8.26
C ARG A 267 3.17 21.13 -8.14
N LEU A 268 3.63 20.67 -6.97
CA LEU A 268 3.94 19.26 -6.71
C LEU A 268 2.68 18.36 -6.82
N THR A 269 1.51 18.94 -6.63
CA THR A 269 0.21 18.23 -6.60
C THR A 269 -0.62 18.45 -7.87
N HIS A 270 -0.08 19.20 -8.84
CA HIS A 270 -0.80 19.47 -10.09
C HIS A 270 -1.02 18.18 -10.88
N PRO A 271 -2.22 17.94 -11.46
CA PRO A 271 -2.55 16.69 -12.16
C PRO A 271 -1.54 16.26 -13.24
N SER A 272 -0.92 17.21 -13.93
CA SER A 272 0.10 16.93 -14.95
C SER A 272 1.43 16.40 -14.39
N GLN A 273 1.68 16.57 -13.10
CA GLN A 273 2.92 16.18 -12.42
C GLN A 273 2.77 14.86 -11.65
N LEU A 274 1.52 14.42 -11.39
CA LEU A 274 1.21 13.27 -10.54
C LEU A 274 1.84 11.95 -11.02
N GLN A 275 2.20 11.83 -12.30
CA GLN A 275 2.91 10.65 -12.79
C GLN A 275 4.25 10.43 -12.06
N TRP A 276 4.96 11.49 -11.70
CA TRP A 276 6.23 11.42 -10.96
C TRP A 276 6.14 11.87 -9.50
N THR A 277 5.17 12.72 -9.14
CA THR A 277 5.03 13.24 -7.77
C THR A 277 4.12 12.42 -6.86
N ARG A 278 3.26 11.52 -7.37
CA ARG A 278 2.38 10.72 -6.50
C ARG A 278 3.18 9.87 -5.51
N ASN A 279 2.72 9.82 -4.26
CA ASN A 279 3.40 9.20 -3.13
C ASN A 279 4.77 9.86 -2.79
N LEU A 280 4.95 11.14 -3.12
CA LEU A 280 6.06 11.95 -2.61
C LEU A 280 5.73 12.38 -1.18
N VAL A 281 6.65 12.13 -0.25
CA VAL A 281 6.54 12.59 1.15
C VAL A 281 7.14 13.98 1.28
N ILE A 282 6.41 14.91 1.89
CA ILE A 282 6.81 16.30 2.00
C ILE A 282 6.74 16.72 3.46
N ALA A 283 7.85 17.13 4.06
CA ALA A 283 7.83 17.82 5.35
C ALA A 283 7.76 19.33 5.14
N SER A 284 6.82 20.00 5.80
CA SER A 284 6.66 21.45 5.69
C SER A 284 6.13 22.04 6.99
N HIS A 285 6.53 23.27 7.33
CA HIS A 285 5.99 23.95 8.51
C HIS A 285 4.53 24.40 8.33
N PHE A 286 4.10 24.64 7.09
CA PHE A 286 2.74 25.03 6.78
C PHE A 286 2.15 24.24 5.62
N GLY A 287 0.85 23.97 5.71
CA GLY A 287 0.06 23.56 4.56
C GLY A 287 -0.17 24.72 3.57
N LEU A 288 -0.96 24.45 2.54
CA LEU A 288 -1.41 25.47 1.60
C LEU A 288 -2.49 26.39 2.20
N GLU A 289 -2.98 26.08 3.39
CA GLU A 289 -4.00 26.85 4.09
C GLU A 289 -3.83 26.74 5.61
N LEU A 290 -4.27 27.79 6.30
CA LEU A 290 -4.48 27.83 7.75
C LEU A 290 -5.94 27.46 8.05
N HIS A 291 -6.24 27.31 9.34
CA HIS A 291 -7.60 27.11 9.80
C HIS A 291 -8.54 28.21 9.25
N PRO A 292 -9.75 27.88 8.75
CA PRO A 292 -10.66 28.86 8.14
C PRO A 292 -11.01 30.06 9.02
N LEU A 293 -11.03 29.88 10.35
CA LEU A 293 -11.23 30.98 11.31
C LEU A 293 -10.10 32.01 11.34
N ILE A 294 -8.89 31.63 10.88
CA ILE A 294 -7.70 32.50 10.80
C ILE A 294 -7.53 33.04 9.38
N GLN A 295 -7.66 32.17 8.37
CA GLN A 295 -7.45 32.55 6.97
C GLN A 295 -8.60 33.40 6.40
N THR A 296 -9.79 33.35 7.02
CA THR A 296 -11.01 34.03 6.55
C THR A 296 -11.37 33.52 5.12
N PRO A 297 -12.15 34.21 4.25
CA PRO A 297 -12.54 33.63 2.95
C PRO A 297 -11.42 33.63 1.88
N ILE A 298 -10.15 33.74 2.28
CA ILE A 298 -9.01 33.74 1.36
C ILE A 298 -8.78 32.30 0.86
N PRO A 299 -8.66 32.07 -0.47
CA PRO A 299 -8.42 30.74 -1.01
C PRO A 299 -7.06 30.18 -0.60
N PRO A 300 -6.83 28.85 -0.72
CA PRO A 300 -5.54 28.24 -0.46
C PRO A 300 -4.39 28.91 -1.22
N PHE A 301 -3.27 29.08 -0.54
CA PHE A 301 -2.03 29.63 -1.07
C PHE A 301 -1.33 28.64 -2.02
N ARG A 302 -0.36 29.14 -2.77
CA ARG A 302 0.39 28.30 -3.74
C ARG A 302 1.51 27.51 -3.10
N ASP A 303 2.08 28.01 -2.00
CA ASP A 303 3.22 27.39 -1.33
C ASP A 303 3.19 27.67 0.18
N SER A 304 3.94 26.88 0.94
CA SER A 304 4.01 27.00 2.40
C SER A 304 4.60 28.33 2.87
N TYR A 305 5.44 28.99 2.06
CA TYR A 305 6.04 30.28 2.41
C TYR A 305 5.03 31.43 2.29
N GLN A 306 4.08 31.36 1.37
CA GLN A 306 2.96 32.29 1.30
C GLN A 306 2.07 32.16 2.54
N THR A 307 1.78 30.94 2.98
CA THR A 307 1.05 30.69 4.23
C THR A 307 1.80 31.25 5.43
N ALA A 308 3.11 31.00 5.51
CA ALA A 308 3.98 31.53 6.56
C ALA A 308 4.04 33.06 6.55
N LEU A 309 4.13 33.67 5.36
CA LEU A 309 4.18 35.12 5.17
C LEU A 309 2.86 35.76 5.61
N PHE A 310 1.73 35.18 5.21
CA PHE A 310 0.41 35.63 5.62
C PHE A 310 0.28 35.59 7.14
N TYR A 311 0.64 34.48 7.78
CA TYR A 311 0.66 34.36 9.24
C TYR A 311 1.60 35.36 9.92
N SER A 312 2.81 35.57 9.38
CA SER A 312 3.76 36.57 9.87
C SER A 312 3.21 37.99 9.83
N VAL A 313 2.53 38.36 8.74
CA VAL A 313 1.94 39.69 8.58
C VAL A 313 0.84 39.90 9.60
N LEU A 314 -0.06 38.94 9.80
CA LEU A 314 -1.11 39.02 10.82
C LEU A 314 -0.55 39.25 12.23
N ARG A 315 0.60 38.64 12.55
CA ARG A 315 1.30 38.89 13.82
C ARG A 315 1.96 40.26 13.87
N ALA A 316 2.56 40.70 12.77
CA ALA A 316 3.25 41.99 12.69
C ALA A 316 2.28 43.18 12.80
N VAL A 317 1.06 43.07 12.29
CA VAL A 317 0.03 44.13 12.36
C VAL A 317 -0.84 44.07 13.62
N ASN A 318 -0.56 43.12 14.54
CA ASN A 318 -1.30 42.88 15.78
C ASN A 318 -2.75 42.39 15.60
N ASP A 319 -3.07 41.74 14.47
CA ASP A 319 -4.33 40.98 14.34
C ASP A 319 -4.27 39.69 15.17
N ILE A 320 -3.07 39.11 15.30
CA ILE A 320 -2.77 37.99 16.19
C ILE A 320 -1.91 38.50 17.35
N VAL A 321 -2.49 38.48 18.56
CA VAL A 321 -1.85 38.98 19.78
C VAL A 321 -1.61 37.85 20.78
N PRO A 322 -0.74 38.04 21.79
CA PRO A 322 -0.61 37.09 22.90
C PRO A 322 -1.96 36.81 23.57
N GLY A 323 -2.25 35.52 23.79
CA GLY A 323 -3.45 35.04 24.45
C GLY A 323 -3.39 35.19 25.98
N PRO A 324 -4.47 34.78 26.68
CA PRO A 324 -4.55 34.85 28.14
C PRO A 324 -3.63 33.84 28.84
N GLY A 325 -3.33 32.70 28.20
CA GLY A 325 -2.41 31.68 28.71
C GLY A 325 -0.95 31.89 28.27
N PRO A 326 0.03 31.45 29.07
CA PRO A 326 1.43 31.43 28.64
C PRO A 326 1.59 30.49 27.44
N GLY A 327 2.12 31.04 26.34
CA GLY A 327 2.33 30.25 25.10
C GLY A 327 1.09 30.13 24.20
N GLU A 328 0.05 30.91 24.45
CA GLU A 328 -1.12 31.03 23.57
C GLU A 328 -1.09 32.32 22.75
N LEU A 329 -1.70 32.27 21.58
CA LEU A 329 -2.01 33.40 20.73
C LEU A 329 -3.52 33.48 20.55
N GLN A 330 -4.02 34.66 20.22
CA GLN A 330 -5.44 34.88 19.98
C GLN A 330 -5.66 35.87 18.84
N ILE A 331 -6.74 35.65 18.10
CA ILE A 331 -7.40 36.69 17.32
C ILE A 331 -8.52 37.23 18.21
N PRO A 332 -8.47 38.51 18.62
CA PRO A 332 -9.45 39.09 19.53
C PRO A 332 -10.90 38.77 19.13
N ALA A 333 -11.70 38.32 20.09
CA ALA A 333 -13.11 37.96 19.92
C ALA A 333 -13.42 36.85 18.89
N THR A 334 -12.40 36.15 18.36
CA THR A 334 -12.59 35.11 17.35
C THR A 334 -12.11 33.75 17.86
N VAL A 335 -10.81 33.64 18.17
CA VAL A 335 -10.22 32.32 18.44
C VAL A 335 -8.88 32.39 19.18
N THR A 336 -8.58 31.40 20.03
CA THR A 336 -7.29 31.18 20.68
C THR A 336 -6.61 29.92 20.16
N PHE A 337 -5.28 29.92 20.07
CA PHE A 337 -4.49 28.78 19.57
C PHE A 337 -3.06 28.77 20.13
N PRO A 338 -2.34 27.64 20.12
CA PRO A 338 -0.95 27.57 20.60
C PRO A 338 0.00 28.46 19.79
N LYS A 339 0.98 29.07 20.47
CA LYS A 339 2.06 29.86 19.83
C LYS A 339 3.00 28.99 18.99
N THR A 340 3.19 27.74 19.38
CA THR A 340 4.06 26.78 18.70
C THR A 340 3.36 26.22 17.46
N VAL A 341 4.01 26.36 16.30
CA VAL A 341 3.54 25.79 15.03
C VAL A 341 4.27 24.46 14.81
N PRO A 342 3.63 23.30 15.03
CA PRO A 342 4.28 22.02 14.76
C PRO A 342 4.45 21.80 13.25
N PRO A 343 5.53 21.13 12.82
CA PRO A 343 5.70 20.76 11.42
C PRO A 343 4.59 19.80 10.97
N ARG A 344 4.33 19.78 9.67
CA ARG A 344 3.37 18.90 9.01
C ARG A 344 4.08 18.00 8.01
N LEU A 345 3.56 16.78 7.91
CA LEU A 345 3.93 15.82 6.87
C LEU A 345 2.76 15.71 5.89
N TYR A 346 3.07 15.75 4.61
CA TYR A 346 2.12 15.57 3.52
C TYR A 346 2.56 14.41 2.62
N GLU A 347 1.59 13.70 2.07
CA GLU A 347 1.81 12.81 0.94
C GLU A 347 0.99 13.29 -0.27
N VAL A 348 1.62 13.31 -1.44
CA VAL A 348 0.94 13.69 -2.69
C VAL A 348 -0.02 12.58 -3.13
N GLY A 349 -1.32 12.84 -2.99
CA GLY A 349 -2.41 12.00 -3.47
C GLY A 349 -2.93 12.45 -4.84
N ARG A 350 -4.01 11.81 -5.31
CA ARG A 350 -4.65 12.09 -6.61
C ARG A 350 -5.39 13.42 -6.66
N HIS A 351 -5.87 13.92 -5.52
CA HIS A 351 -6.68 15.14 -5.44
C HIS A 351 -5.97 16.30 -4.75
N GLY A 352 -4.69 16.17 -4.42
CA GLY A 352 -3.94 17.18 -3.70
C GLY A 352 -2.98 16.60 -2.66
N PRO A 353 -2.41 17.46 -1.81
CA PRO A 353 -1.59 17.02 -0.68
C PRO A 353 -2.50 16.52 0.44
N VAL A 354 -2.22 15.32 0.95
CA VAL A 354 -2.94 14.75 2.08
C VAL A 354 -2.07 14.86 3.32
N ASP A 355 -2.60 15.51 4.37
CA ASP A 355 -1.92 15.61 5.66
C ASP A 355 -1.86 14.22 6.31
N ILE A 356 -0.64 13.83 6.66
CA ILE A 356 -0.28 12.53 7.24
C ILE A 356 0.40 12.67 8.61
N SER A 357 0.36 13.88 9.18
CA SER A 357 0.96 14.20 10.47
C SER A 357 0.33 13.39 11.61
N LEU A 358 1.12 13.09 12.65
CA LEU A 358 0.56 12.56 13.90
C LEU A 358 0.23 13.74 14.80
N ASP A 359 -0.96 14.29 14.63
CA ASP A 359 -1.49 15.16 15.67
C ASP A 359 -1.86 14.28 16.86
N GLY A 360 -1.30 14.60 18.04
CA GLY A 360 -1.78 14.01 19.29
C GLY A 360 -3.27 14.33 19.50
N PRO A 361 -3.99 13.54 20.32
CA PRO A 361 -5.39 13.86 20.64
C PRO A 361 -5.47 15.27 21.20
N TYR A 362 -6.31 16.09 20.56
CA TYR A 362 -6.63 17.39 21.06
C TYR A 362 -7.36 17.22 22.39
N ALA A 363 -6.86 17.82 23.46
CA ALA A 363 -7.38 17.58 24.81
C ALA A 363 -8.91 17.81 24.85
N ALA A 364 -9.66 16.74 25.11
CA ALA A 364 -11.11 16.75 25.15
C ALA A 364 -11.63 17.75 26.20
N GLY A 365 -12.53 18.66 25.77
CA GLY A 365 -13.20 19.61 26.66
C GLY A 365 -13.07 21.11 26.30
N ARG A 366 -12.65 21.47 25.08
CA ARG A 366 -12.47 22.88 24.70
C ARG A 366 -13.73 23.54 24.12
N ARG A 367 -13.84 24.84 24.39
CA ARG A 367 -14.83 25.74 23.78
C ARG A 367 -14.58 25.86 22.27
N PRO A 368 -15.60 26.11 21.44
CA PRO A 368 -15.43 26.31 19.99
C PRO A 368 -14.46 27.46 19.61
N GLU A 369 -14.18 28.35 20.55
CA GLU A 369 -13.24 29.47 20.42
C GLU A 369 -11.77 29.08 20.66
N ALA A 370 -11.44 27.84 21.02
CA ALA A 370 -10.08 27.41 21.32
C ALA A 370 -9.60 26.35 20.31
N LEU A 371 -8.91 26.80 19.27
CA LEU A 371 -8.34 25.93 18.26
C LEU A 371 -7.18 25.11 18.82
N PRO A 372 -7.14 23.82 18.47
CA PRO A 372 -6.04 22.98 18.88
C PRO A 372 -4.74 23.24 18.11
N ASN A 373 -4.85 23.62 16.83
CA ASN A 373 -3.74 23.84 15.93
C ASN A 373 -4.10 24.90 14.88
N LEU A 374 -3.09 25.54 14.29
CA LEU A 374 -3.26 26.51 13.20
C LEU A 374 -3.58 25.83 11.87
N HIS A 375 -3.23 24.56 11.71
CA HIS A 375 -3.52 23.77 10.52
C HIS A 375 -4.90 23.13 10.61
N LEU A 376 -5.45 22.77 9.46
CA LEU A 376 -6.66 21.94 9.44
C LEU A 376 -6.39 20.55 10.03
N PRO A 377 -7.37 19.97 10.74
CA PRO A 377 -7.28 18.60 11.19
C PRO A 377 -7.26 17.66 9.99
N ARG A 378 -6.64 16.48 10.15
CA ARG A 378 -6.66 15.45 9.12
C ARG A 378 -8.11 15.05 8.80
N PRO A 379 -8.50 14.96 7.52
CA PRO A 379 -9.89 14.79 7.13
C PRO A 379 -10.49 13.42 7.51
N ASP A 380 -9.62 12.43 7.72
CA ASP A 380 -9.96 11.08 8.14
C ASP A 380 -10.12 10.91 9.65
N LEU A 381 -9.71 11.91 10.45
CA LEU A 381 -9.82 11.91 11.90
C LEU A 381 -10.90 12.88 12.36
N ASP A 382 -11.60 12.51 13.42
CA ASP A 382 -12.45 13.42 14.18
C ASP A 382 -11.55 14.36 15.02
N PRO A 383 -11.68 15.68 14.86
CA PRO A 383 -10.84 16.64 15.59
C PRO A 383 -11.05 16.64 17.11
N ASP A 384 -12.17 16.14 17.63
CA ASP A 384 -12.43 16.19 19.08
C ASP A 384 -11.97 14.91 19.78
N THR A 385 -12.14 13.75 19.13
CA THR A 385 -11.78 12.44 19.71
C THR A 385 -10.43 11.93 19.24
N GLY A 386 -9.96 12.40 18.08
CA GLY A 386 -8.80 11.85 17.38
C GLY A 386 -9.04 10.44 16.83
N GLU A 387 -10.30 9.97 16.80
CA GLU A 387 -10.67 8.67 16.23
C GLU A 387 -10.95 8.81 14.73
N LEU A 388 -10.94 7.69 14.00
CA LEU A 388 -11.30 7.71 12.59
C LEU A 388 -12.74 8.17 12.40
N ARG A 389 -12.90 9.18 11.56
CA ARG A 389 -14.21 9.65 11.12
C ARG A 389 -14.86 8.54 10.29
N VAL A 390 -15.81 7.84 10.91
CA VAL A 390 -16.61 6.83 10.21
C VAL A 390 -17.33 7.51 9.04
N LEU A 391 -17.36 6.85 7.87
CA LEU A 391 -18.11 7.34 6.71
C LEU A 391 -19.52 7.77 7.15
N SER A 392 -20.00 8.87 6.58
CA SER A 392 -21.35 9.36 6.89
C SER A 392 -22.38 8.23 6.75
N PRO A 393 -23.39 8.13 7.64
CA PRO A 393 -24.39 7.08 7.53
C PRO A 393 -25.13 7.11 6.19
N GLN A 394 -25.20 8.28 5.55
CA GLN A 394 -25.76 8.47 4.21
C GLN A 394 -24.90 7.80 3.13
N THR A 395 -23.58 7.99 3.16
CA THR A 395 -22.67 7.33 2.18
C THR A 395 -22.67 5.82 2.38
N ILE A 396 -22.67 5.34 3.62
CA ILE A 396 -22.81 3.91 3.92
C ILE A 396 -24.15 3.38 3.37
N ALA A 397 -25.26 4.08 3.63
CA ALA A 397 -26.58 3.68 3.13
C ALA A 397 -26.63 3.66 1.59
N LEU A 398 -26.01 4.64 0.92
CA LEU A 398 -25.91 4.69 -0.54
C LEU A 398 -25.11 3.51 -1.09
N PHE A 399 -23.93 3.22 -0.54
CA PHE A 399 -23.14 2.06 -0.96
C PHE A 399 -23.89 0.73 -0.73
N LEU A 400 -24.54 0.57 0.43
CA LEU A 400 -25.35 -0.61 0.74
C LEU A 400 -26.56 -0.72 -0.19
N SER A 401 -27.20 0.40 -0.54
CA SER A 401 -28.32 0.42 -1.50
C SER A 401 -27.85 0.04 -2.91
N ALA A 402 -26.70 0.54 -3.35
CA ALA A 402 -26.12 0.21 -4.65
C ALA A 402 -25.72 -1.27 -4.72
N LEU A 403 -25.08 -1.79 -3.67
CA LEU A 403 -24.76 -3.22 -3.54
C LEU A 403 -26.02 -4.09 -3.56
N SER A 404 -27.07 -3.65 -2.86
CA SER A 404 -28.35 -4.37 -2.79
C SER A 404 -29.07 -4.36 -4.14
N LEU A 405 -29.07 -3.23 -4.85
CA LEU A 405 -29.62 -3.11 -6.19
C LEU A 405 -28.85 -3.98 -7.18
N MET A 406 -27.52 -3.97 -7.13
CA MET A 406 -26.68 -4.82 -7.97
C MET A 406 -26.93 -6.31 -7.70
N ALA A 407 -27.05 -6.70 -6.43
CA ALA A 407 -27.41 -8.06 -6.05
C ALA A 407 -28.82 -8.45 -6.55
N LEU A 408 -29.79 -7.54 -6.43
CA LEU A 408 -31.15 -7.74 -6.94
C LEU A 408 -31.14 -7.93 -8.46
N CYS A 409 -30.42 -7.10 -9.21
CA CYS A 409 -30.25 -7.25 -10.66
C CYS A 409 -29.63 -8.60 -11.02
N ALA A 410 -28.56 -9.02 -10.32
CA ALA A 410 -27.92 -10.31 -10.56
C ALA A 410 -28.86 -11.49 -10.28
N LEU A 411 -29.70 -11.39 -9.24
CA LEU A 411 -30.70 -12.38 -8.87
C LEU A 411 -31.86 -12.45 -9.89
N LEU A 412 -32.27 -11.30 -10.45
CA LEU A 412 -33.30 -11.23 -11.49
C LEU A 412 -32.83 -11.81 -12.82
N ILE A 413 -31.54 -11.66 -13.15
CA ILE A 413 -30.97 -12.15 -14.42
C ILE A 413 -30.75 -13.66 -14.39
N ASN A 414 -30.48 -14.25 -13.22
CA ASN A 414 -30.10 -15.65 -13.11
C ASN A 414 -31.03 -16.45 -12.19
N SER A 415 -31.92 -17.24 -12.80
CA SER A 415 -32.89 -18.09 -12.10
C SER A 415 -32.25 -19.15 -11.19
N GLU A 416 -31.02 -19.60 -11.52
CA GLU A 416 -30.27 -20.53 -10.68
C GLU A 416 -29.72 -19.83 -9.42
N LEU A 417 -29.33 -18.55 -9.53
CA LEU A 417 -28.91 -17.74 -8.37
C LEU A 417 -30.09 -17.45 -7.45
N TRP A 418 -31.28 -17.22 -7.99
CA TRP A 418 -32.50 -17.04 -7.21
C TRP A 418 -32.86 -18.28 -6.39
N GLN A 419 -32.87 -19.47 -7.01
CA GLN A 419 -33.13 -20.72 -6.31
C GLN A 419 -32.05 -21.04 -5.28
N TRP A 420 -30.79 -20.69 -5.58
CA TRP A 420 -29.67 -20.82 -4.65
C TRP A 420 -29.82 -19.90 -3.43
N ALA A 421 -30.18 -18.64 -3.63
CA ALA A 421 -30.37 -17.66 -2.55
C ALA A 421 -31.52 -18.03 -1.59
N GLN A 422 -32.57 -18.69 -2.08
CA GLN A 422 -33.68 -19.17 -1.26
C GLN A 422 -33.38 -20.44 -0.45
N SER A 423 -32.20 -21.06 -0.62
CA SER A 423 -31.82 -22.20 0.20
C SER A 423 -31.61 -21.78 1.66
N ARG A 424 -32.31 -22.45 2.59
CA ARG A 424 -32.14 -22.26 4.06
C ARG A 424 -30.69 -22.35 4.51
N TRP A 425 -29.88 -23.13 3.80
CA TRP A 425 -28.45 -23.22 4.07
C TRP A 425 -27.69 -21.96 3.65
N VAL A 426 -27.97 -21.41 2.47
CA VAL A 426 -27.35 -20.17 1.99
C VAL A 426 -27.73 -19.02 2.90
N GLN A 427 -28.98 -18.95 3.36
CA GLN A 427 -29.41 -17.97 4.36
C GLN A 427 -28.57 -18.05 5.64
N GLY A 428 -28.36 -19.25 6.21
CA GLY A 428 -27.52 -19.42 7.40
C GLY A 428 -26.03 -19.11 7.15
N ALA A 429 -25.49 -19.47 5.98
CA ALA A 429 -24.11 -19.18 5.60
C ALA A 429 -23.88 -17.69 5.35
N VAL A 430 -24.86 -16.98 4.78
CA VAL A 430 -24.83 -15.53 4.58
C VAL A 430 -24.90 -14.81 5.91
N VAL A 431 -25.76 -15.22 6.84
CA VAL A 431 -25.78 -14.65 8.20
C VAL A 431 -24.44 -14.85 8.90
N GLY A 432 -23.88 -16.07 8.86
CA GLY A 432 -22.56 -16.35 9.43
C GLY A 432 -21.43 -15.54 8.78
N LEU A 433 -21.48 -15.36 7.46
CA LEU A 433 -20.56 -14.51 6.72
C LEU A 433 -20.67 -13.05 7.16
N VAL A 434 -21.89 -12.51 7.23
CA VAL A 434 -22.13 -11.11 7.64
C VAL A 434 -21.60 -10.88 9.05
N LEU A 435 -21.88 -11.79 9.99
CA LEU A 435 -21.33 -11.71 11.35
C LEU A 435 -19.81 -11.76 11.37
N MET A 436 -19.20 -12.63 10.57
CA MET A 436 -17.74 -12.73 10.43
C MET A 436 -17.13 -11.47 9.79
N VAL A 437 -17.78 -10.90 8.77
CA VAL A 437 -17.40 -9.62 8.15
C VAL A 437 -17.47 -8.50 9.19
N CYS A 438 -18.57 -8.40 9.95
CA CYS A 438 -18.72 -7.41 11.01
C CYS A 438 -17.64 -7.57 12.10
N LEU A 439 -17.32 -8.80 12.50
CA LEU A 439 -16.24 -9.06 13.46
C LEU A 439 -14.88 -8.61 12.91
N LEU A 440 -14.56 -8.98 11.67
CA LEU A 440 -13.27 -8.65 11.06
C LEU A 440 -13.14 -7.15 10.73
N LEU A 441 -14.23 -6.50 10.31
CA LEU A 441 -14.28 -5.05 10.15
C LEU A 441 -14.22 -4.33 11.50
N GLY A 442 -14.80 -4.89 12.55
CA GLY A 442 -14.68 -4.38 13.92
C GLY A 442 -13.25 -4.49 14.46
N LEU A 443 -12.57 -5.62 14.20
CA LEU A 443 -11.15 -5.81 14.51
C LEU A 443 -10.25 -4.87 13.70
N LEU A 444 -10.56 -4.68 12.41
CA LEU A 444 -9.89 -3.69 11.57
C LEU A 444 -10.12 -2.29 12.11
N TYR A 445 -11.36 -1.92 12.46
CA TYR A 445 -11.67 -0.62 13.05
C TYR A 445 -10.92 -0.41 14.36
N TRP A 446 -10.92 -1.41 15.26
CA TRP A 446 -10.17 -1.36 16.50
C TRP A 446 -8.67 -1.14 16.25
N ALA A 447 -8.08 -1.90 15.32
CA ALA A 447 -6.67 -1.76 14.98
C ALA A 447 -6.34 -0.46 14.23
N MET A 448 -7.29 0.11 13.48
CA MET A 448 -7.16 1.43 12.87
C MET A 448 -7.34 2.54 13.93
N SER A 449 -8.17 2.32 14.95
CA SER A 449 -8.43 3.25 16.06
C SER A 449 -7.32 3.25 17.11
N ASP A 450 -6.54 2.17 17.18
CA ASP A 450 -5.36 2.12 18.01
C ASP A 450 -4.38 3.15 17.43
N ARG A 451 -4.05 4.18 18.23
CA ARG A 451 -3.31 5.41 17.87
C ARG A 451 -1.86 5.16 17.38
N THR A 452 -1.56 3.97 16.92
CA THR A 452 -0.23 3.50 16.59
C THR A 452 -0.01 3.56 15.07
N ALA A 453 0.51 4.71 14.64
CA ALA A 453 1.38 4.89 13.47
C ALA A 453 0.80 5.34 12.11
N GLY A 454 -0.40 5.94 12.06
CA GLY A 454 -0.65 7.09 11.18
C GLY A 454 -1.01 6.82 9.71
N GLU A 455 -1.34 5.59 9.32
CA GLU A 455 -1.80 5.28 7.96
C GLU A 455 -3.17 5.95 7.66
N PRO A 456 -3.25 6.90 6.71
CA PRO A 456 -4.50 7.58 6.39
C PRO A 456 -5.52 6.61 5.81
N PHE A 457 -6.80 6.81 6.15
CA PHE A 457 -7.90 6.13 5.47
C PHE A 457 -8.42 6.97 4.30
N SER A 458 -8.08 6.59 3.06
CA SER A 458 -8.65 7.21 1.85
C SER A 458 -8.93 6.15 0.77
N LEU A 459 -10.13 6.20 0.17
CA LEU A 459 -10.51 5.32 -0.93
C LEU A 459 -10.01 5.82 -2.29
N THR A 460 -9.87 7.15 -2.45
CA THR A 460 -9.76 7.81 -3.76
C THR A 460 -8.43 8.52 -3.98
N ASP A 461 -7.69 8.86 -2.92
CA ASP A 461 -6.46 9.63 -3.04
C ASP A 461 -5.26 8.80 -3.47
N GLY A 462 -5.36 7.47 -3.35
CA GLY A 462 -4.35 6.56 -3.86
C GLY A 462 -3.07 6.48 -3.02
N ILE A 463 -3.20 6.65 -1.71
CA ILE A 463 -2.13 6.69 -0.69
C ILE A 463 -2.39 5.74 0.50
N SER A 464 -3.41 4.88 0.40
CA SER A 464 -3.92 4.09 1.53
C SER A 464 -3.93 2.61 1.19
N VAL A 465 -3.37 1.79 2.08
CA VAL A 465 -3.36 0.32 1.94
C VAL A 465 -4.67 -0.32 2.39
N TRP A 466 -5.49 0.36 3.20
CA TRP A 466 -6.72 -0.20 3.78
C TRP A 466 -7.72 -0.74 2.75
N PRO A 467 -8.02 -0.06 1.62
CA PRO A 467 -8.92 -0.59 0.59
C PRO A 467 -8.42 -1.93 0.02
N THR A 468 -7.11 -2.05 -0.21
CA THR A 468 -6.48 -3.29 -0.66
C THR A 468 -6.64 -4.40 0.39
N THR A 469 -6.43 -4.09 1.67
CA THR A 469 -6.57 -5.06 2.76
C THR A 469 -8.02 -5.53 2.90
N VAL A 470 -9.00 -4.64 2.76
CA VAL A 470 -10.43 -4.98 2.75
C VAL A 470 -10.78 -5.90 1.57
N LEU A 471 -10.28 -5.62 0.36
CA LEU A 471 -10.51 -6.48 -0.81
C LEU A 471 -9.88 -7.88 -0.64
N ARG A 472 -8.68 -7.97 -0.05
CA ARG A 472 -8.03 -9.26 0.27
C ARG A 472 -8.79 -10.02 1.35
N LEU A 473 -9.32 -9.32 2.35
CA LEU A 473 -10.20 -9.91 3.36
C LEU A 473 -11.45 -10.49 2.71
N LEU A 474 -12.13 -9.71 1.85
CA LEU A 474 -13.27 -10.19 1.08
C LEU A 474 -12.92 -11.44 0.25
N ALA A 475 -11.75 -11.46 -0.41
CA ALA A 475 -11.28 -12.62 -1.15
C ALA A 475 -11.10 -13.85 -0.26
N PHE A 476 -10.52 -13.68 0.94
CA PHE A 476 -10.39 -14.76 1.92
C PHE A 476 -11.75 -15.33 2.35
N LEU A 477 -12.72 -14.47 2.65
CA LEU A 477 -14.05 -14.92 3.08
C LEU A 477 -14.80 -15.62 1.92
N LEU A 478 -14.69 -15.10 0.70
CA LEU A 478 -15.24 -15.76 -0.49
C LEU A 478 -14.61 -17.14 -0.72
N CYS A 479 -13.31 -17.30 -0.47
CA CYS A 479 -12.66 -18.62 -0.54
C CYS A 479 -13.29 -19.63 0.43
N LEU A 480 -13.50 -19.24 1.69
CA LEU A 480 -14.13 -20.11 2.69
C LEU A 480 -15.56 -20.48 2.29
N LEU A 481 -16.33 -19.52 1.79
CA LEU A 481 -17.68 -19.76 1.29
C LEU A 481 -17.70 -20.70 0.09
N PHE A 482 -16.82 -20.47 -0.90
CA PHE A 482 -16.75 -21.31 -2.09
C PHE A 482 -16.26 -22.73 -1.78
N LEU A 483 -15.33 -22.90 -0.85
CA LEU A 483 -14.93 -24.21 -0.34
C LEU A 483 -16.11 -24.91 0.35
N GLY A 484 -16.78 -24.23 1.28
CA GLY A 484 -17.95 -24.79 1.98
C GLY A 484 -19.12 -25.10 1.05
N HIS A 485 -19.37 -24.23 0.07
CA HIS A 485 -20.43 -24.40 -0.93
C HIS A 485 -20.10 -25.54 -1.88
N SER A 486 -18.88 -25.61 -2.41
CA SER A 486 -18.46 -26.67 -3.31
C SER A 486 -18.47 -28.04 -2.63
N TRP A 487 -18.00 -28.13 -1.39
CA TRP A 487 -18.05 -29.35 -0.60
C TRP A 487 -19.49 -29.86 -0.39
N ARG A 488 -20.41 -28.99 0.02
CA ARG A 488 -21.82 -29.36 0.19
C ARG A 488 -22.46 -29.77 -1.13
N ARG A 489 -22.27 -28.97 -2.19
CA ARG A 489 -22.86 -29.26 -3.51
C ARG A 489 -22.37 -30.58 -4.09
N LEU A 490 -21.09 -30.93 -3.91
CA LEU A 490 -20.54 -32.24 -4.28
C LEU A 490 -21.20 -33.36 -3.47
N ARG A 491 -21.42 -33.16 -2.17
CA ARG A 491 -22.05 -34.13 -1.27
C ARG A 491 -23.53 -34.34 -1.57
N ASP A 492 -24.27 -33.28 -1.83
CA ASP A 492 -25.68 -33.34 -2.21
C ASP A 492 -25.83 -34.04 -3.55
N ASN A 493 -25.01 -33.68 -4.54
CA ASN A 493 -24.99 -34.38 -5.82
C ASN A 493 -24.62 -35.86 -5.67
N GLU A 494 -23.66 -36.19 -4.78
CA GLU A 494 -23.34 -37.59 -4.47
C GLU A 494 -24.56 -38.36 -3.95
N THR A 495 -25.31 -37.78 -3.01
CA THR A 495 -26.51 -38.42 -2.45
C THR A 495 -27.65 -38.52 -3.47
N GLN A 496 -27.86 -37.49 -4.29
CA GLN A 496 -28.85 -37.48 -5.36
C GLN A 496 -28.55 -38.54 -6.42
N LEU A 497 -27.30 -38.62 -6.90
CA LEU A 497 -26.88 -39.64 -7.86
C LEU A 497 -27.00 -41.05 -7.26
N SER A 498 -26.58 -41.23 -6.00
CA SER A 498 -26.70 -42.53 -5.32
C SER A 498 -28.14 -43.01 -5.18
N ARG A 499 -29.08 -42.10 -4.90
CA ARG A 499 -30.52 -42.42 -4.82
C ARG A 499 -31.14 -42.65 -6.19
N ARG A 500 -30.79 -41.83 -7.19
CA ARG A 500 -31.37 -41.91 -8.54
C ARG A 500 -30.95 -43.16 -9.29
N PHE A 501 -29.66 -43.52 -9.21
CA PHE A 501 -29.08 -44.65 -9.92
C PHE A 501 -28.99 -45.94 -9.08
N TRP A 502 -29.59 -45.95 -7.87
CA TRP A 502 -29.74 -47.14 -7.01
C TRP A 502 -28.41 -47.83 -6.66
N PHE A 503 -27.35 -47.06 -6.45
CA PHE A 503 -26.07 -47.60 -6.00
C PHE A 503 -26.21 -48.11 -4.56
N LEU A 504 -26.32 -49.44 -4.38
CA LEU A 504 -26.40 -50.11 -3.08
C LEU A 504 -25.15 -49.83 -2.25
N ARG A 505 -25.32 -49.59 -0.93
CA ARG A 505 -24.19 -49.52 0.01
C ARG A 505 -23.66 -50.95 0.23
N PRO A 506 -22.35 -51.21 0.09
CA PRO A 506 -21.79 -52.54 0.34
C PRO A 506 -21.60 -52.75 1.85
N ARG A 507 -21.52 -54.02 2.26
CA ARG A 507 -21.33 -54.45 3.67
C ARG A 507 -19.89 -54.36 4.18
N ALA A 508 -18.89 -54.11 3.33
CA ALA A 508 -17.47 -54.10 3.71
C ALA A 508 -16.72 -52.85 3.21
N PRO A 509 -15.77 -52.30 3.99
CA PRO A 509 -14.92 -51.20 3.54
C PRO A 509 -13.91 -51.71 2.49
N LEU A 510 -13.93 -51.10 1.31
CA LEU A 510 -12.92 -51.33 0.27
C LEU A 510 -11.57 -50.73 0.71
N SER A 511 -10.54 -51.56 0.85
CA SER A 511 -9.16 -51.11 1.05
C SER A 511 -8.55 -50.72 -0.30
N ILE A 512 -8.89 -49.54 -0.79
CA ILE A 512 -8.16 -48.98 -1.93
C ILE A 512 -6.78 -48.57 -1.41
N GLN A 513 -5.69 -48.94 -2.11
CA GLN A 513 -4.36 -48.37 -1.90
C GLN A 513 -4.39 -46.87 -2.25
N ALA A 514 -4.96 -46.08 -1.35
CA ALA A 514 -5.16 -44.65 -1.49
C ALA A 514 -4.02 -43.95 -0.74
N GLY A 515 -2.98 -43.56 -1.49
CA GLY A 515 -1.80 -42.92 -0.93
C GLY A 515 -0.92 -42.21 -1.96
N SER A 516 -1.40 -42.04 -3.20
CA SER A 516 -0.60 -41.38 -4.24
C SER A 516 -0.76 -39.86 -4.19
N LEU A 517 0.36 -39.16 -3.96
CA LEU A 517 0.47 -37.69 -3.97
C LEU A 517 0.08 -37.05 -5.32
N VAL A 518 0.17 -37.81 -6.42
CA VAL A 518 0.02 -37.31 -7.80
C VAL A 518 -1.05 -38.08 -8.59
N GLY A 519 -1.40 -39.30 -8.18
CA GLY A 519 -1.94 -40.31 -9.09
C GLY A 519 -3.43 -40.59 -9.02
N ILE A 520 -4.29 -39.66 -9.45
CA ILE A 520 -5.64 -40.05 -9.94
C ILE A 520 -5.51 -40.91 -11.22
N HIS A 521 -4.38 -40.78 -11.93
CA HIS A 521 -4.05 -41.54 -13.15
C HIS A 521 -3.88 -43.04 -12.92
N HIS A 522 -3.53 -43.48 -11.71
CA HIS A 522 -3.41 -44.89 -11.37
C HIS A 522 -4.76 -45.55 -11.05
N TRP A 523 -5.84 -44.77 -10.94
CA TRP A 523 -7.18 -45.33 -10.83
C TRP A 523 -7.51 -46.12 -12.11
N ARG A 524 -7.53 -47.45 -11.96
CA ARG A 524 -7.93 -48.43 -12.97
C ARG A 524 -9.02 -49.30 -12.33
N PRO A 525 -10.18 -49.48 -12.98
CA PRO A 525 -11.18 -50.40 -12.48
C PRO A 525 -10.62 -51.83 -12.44
N GLN A 526 -10.90 -52.55 -11.35
CA GLN A 526 -10.74 -54.01 -11.28
C GLN A 526 -12.12 -54.63 -11.58
N PRO A 527 -12.34 -55.54 -12.56
CA PRO A 527 -11.43 -56.17 -13.54
C PRO A 527 -11.30 -55.42 -14.89
N ARG A 528 -10.40 -55.90 -15.78
CA ARG A 528 -10.15 -55.32 -17.12
C ARG A 528 -11.25 -55.70 -18.10
N GLY A 529 -11.96 -54.71 -18.65
CA GLY A 529 -12.96 -54.87 -19.70
C GLY A 529 -14.34 -54.43 -19.24
N ASP A 530 -14.85 -55.07 -18.19
CA ASP A 530 -16.16 -54.83 -17.60
C ASP A 530 -16.08 -54.22 -16.20
N ALA A 531 -16.86 -53.17 -15.94
CA ALA A 531 -16.93 -52.53 -14.62
C ALA A 531 -18.39 -52.36 -14.16
N GLU A 532 -18.69 -52.74 -12.92
CA GLU A 532 -20.00 -52.47 -12.33
C GLU A 532 -20.10 -50.99 -11.92
N ALA A 533 -21.17 -50.31 -12.36
CA ALA A 533 -21.37 -48.88 -12.09
C ALA A 533 -21.38 -48.55 -10.58
N ALA A 534 -21.91 -49.45 -9.76
CA ALA A 534 -21.97 -49.28 -8.30
C ALA A 534 -20.58 -49.33 -7.65
N LEU A 535 -19.72 -50.26 -8.10
CA LEU A 535 -18.36 -50.40 -7.61
C LEU A 535 -17.49 -49.22 -8.05
N LEU A 536 -17.59 -48.81 -9.32
CA LEU A 536 -16.90 -47.63 -9.85
C LEU A 536 -17.28 -46.34 -9.10
N TRP A 537 -18.57 -46.18 -8.77
CA TRP A 537 -19.06 -45.03 -8.01
C TRP A 537 -18.58 -45.04 -6.55
N GLN A 538 -18.44 -46.21 -5.94
CA GLN A 538 -17.88 -46.33 -4.59
C GLN A 538 -16.40 -45.96 -4.56
N GLU A 539 -15.61 -46.43 -5.52
CA GLU A 539 -14.20 -46.05 -5.67
C GLU A 539 -14.06 -44.54 -5.87
N TYR A 540 -14.90 -43.95 -6.73
CA TYR A 540 -14.95 -42.51 -6.95
C TYR A 540 -15.23 -41.74 -5.64
N ARG A 541 -16.18 -42.22 -4.81
CA ARG A 541 -16.52 -41.60 -3.52
C ARG A 541 -15.42 -41.75 -2.48
N ALA A 542 -14.72 -42.89 -2.46
CA ALA A 542 -13.58 -43.12 -1.57
C ALA A 542 -12.42 -42.17 -1.92
N LEU A 543 -12.06 -42.08 -3.20
CA LEU A 543 -11.06 -41.14 -3.72
C LEU A 543 -11.47 -39.67 -3.56
N GLY A 544 -12.77 -39.40 -3.61
CA GLY A 544 -13.38 -38.09 -3.39
C GLY A 544 -13.57 -37.71 -1.92
N SER A 545 -13.22 -38.58 -0.97
CA SER A 545 -13.34 -38.29 0.46
C SER A 545 -12.42 -37.14 0.87
N TRP A 546 -12.79 -36.40 1.92
CA TRP A 546 -12.04 -35.20 2.33
C TRP A 546 -10.60 -35.51 2.73
N LYS A 547 -10.35 -36.68 3.34
CA LYS A 547 -8.99 -37.12 3.71
C LYS A 547 -8.12 -37.35 2.48
N GLU A 548 -8.61 -38.12 1.52
CA GLU A 548 -7.90 -38.42 0.27
C GLU A 548 -7.68 -37.16 -0.57
N ARG A 549 -8.64 -36.24 -0.57
CA ARG A 549 -8.48 -34.94 -1.21
C ARG A 549 -7.36 -34.13 -0.57
N LEU A 550 -7.29 -34.06 0.75
CA LEU A 550 -6.23 -33.31 1.45
C LEU A 550 -4.84 -33.89 1.18
N VAL A 551 -4.69 -35.22 1.18
CA VAL A 551 -3.42 -35.90 0.86
C VAL A 551 -2.90 -35.53 -0.53
N ARG A 552 -3.79 -35.23 -1.49
CA ARG A 552 -3.40 -34.77 -2.84
C ARG A 552 -3.22 -33.26 -2.93
N ILE A 553 -4.13 -32.48 -2.33
CA ILE A 553 -4.18 -31.02 -2.46
C ILE A 553 -3.05 -30.35 -1.68
N VAL A 554 -2.79 -30.77 -0.43
CA VAL A 554 -1.82 -30.08 0.44
C VAL A 554 -0.40 -30.12 -0.12
N PRO A 555 0.14 -31.27 -0.57
CA PRO A 555 1.48 -31.31 -1.15
C PRO A 555 1.61 -30.49 -2.44
N GLN A 556 0.57 -30.51 -3.29
CA GLN A 556 0.54 -29.71 -4.53
C GLN A 556 0.48 -28.21 -4.23
N ALA A 557 -0.31 -27.82 -3.24
CA ALA A 557 -0.40 -26.44 -2.75
C ALA A 557 0.92 -25.97 -2.14
N LEU A 558 1.59 -26.80 -1.31
CA LEU A 558 2.90 -26.49 -0.74
C LEU A 558 3.97 -26.35 -1.82
N CYS A 559 3.98 -27.23 -2.81
CA CYS A 559 4.88 -27.12 -3.96
C CYS A 559 4.64 -25.83 -4.76
N TYR A 560 3.37 -25.47 -4.99
CA TYR A 560 3.00 -24.22 -5.66
C TYR A 560 3.39 -22.97 -4.87
N LEU A 561 3.17 -22.98 -3.55
CA LEU A 561 3.60 -21.90 -2.66
C LEU A 561 5.13 -21.78 -2.63
N GLY A 562 5.86 -22.91 -2.61
CA GLY A 562 7.32 -22.92 -2.72
C GLY A 562 7.81 -22.38 -4.05
N PHE A 563 7.15 -22.73 -5.16
CA PHE A 563 7.42 -22.16 -6.49
C PHE A 563 7.18 -20.64 -6.51
N GLY A 564 6.07 -20.18 -5.95
CA GLY A 564 5.77 -18.74 -5.84
C GLY A 564 6.80 -18.01 -4.98
N ALA A 565 7.19 -18.57 -3.84
CA ALA A 565 8.22 -18.03 -2.97
C ALA A 565 9.58 -17.97 -3.68
N LEU A 566 9.98 -19.01 -4.41
CA LEU A 566 11.20 -19.03 -5.21
C LEU A 566 11.19 -17.94 -6.29
N LEU A 567 10.07 -17.77 -7.01
CA LEU A 567 9.93 -16.69 -8.00
C LEU A 567 10.09 -15.32 -7.35
N LEU A 568 9.52 -15.09 -6.17
CA LEU A 568 9.64 -13.81 -5.45
C LEU A 568 11.05 -13.58 -4.90
N VAL A 569 11.77 -14.63 -4.49
CA VAL A 569 13.18 -14.52 -4.10
C VAL A 569 14.04 -14.10 -5.30
N ILE A 570 13.74 -14.62 -6.49
CA ILE A 570 14.48 -14.28 -7.73
C ILE A 570 14.10 -12.90 -8.25
N SER A 571 12.80 -12.53 -8.23
CA SER A 571 12.31 -11.28 -8.82
C SER A 571 12.26 -10.10 -7.85
N GLY A 572 12.61 -10.32 -6.58
CA GLY A 572 12.37 -9.37 -5.50
C GLY A 572 10.96 -9.46 -4.92
N PHE A 573 10.86 -9.25 -3.61
CA PHE A 573 9.58 -9.12 -2.92
C PHE A 573 9.00 -7.73 -3.18
N PRO A 574 7.69 -7.63 -3.47
CA PRO A 574 7.07 -6.33 -3.68
C PRO A 574 7.09 -5.50 -2.40
N VAL A 575 7.42 -4.22 -2.51
CA VAL A 575 7.36 -3.27 -1.40
C VAL A 575 5.89 -3.07 -1.03
N MET A 576 5.59 -3.06 0.28
CA MET A 576 4.26 -2.75 0.78
C MET A 576 4.25 -1.28 1.25
N PRO A 577 3.46 -0.40 0.61
CA PRO A 577 3.43 1.04 0.90
C PRO A 577 2.62 1.34 2.18
N CYS A 578 2.92 0.64 3.26
CA CYS A 578 2.19 0.73 4.51
C CYS A 578 3.01 1.50 5.55
N ARG A 579 2.32 2.09 6.53
CA ARG A 579 2.94 2.84 7.63
C ARG A 579 2.57 2.23 8.96
N GLY A 580 3.58 2.06 9.80
CA GLY A 580 3.37 1.57 11.16
C GLY A 580 3.26 0.06 11.28
N SER A 581 3.70 -0.46 12.43
CA SER A 581 3.79 -1.90 12.68
C SER A 581 2.45 -2.63 12.56
N ALA A 582 1.36 -2.04 13.07
CA ALA A 582 0.02 -2.64 13.03
C ALA A 582 -0.48 -2.85 11.59
N CYS A 583 -0.41 -1.81 10.75
CA CYS A 583 -0.78 -1.92 9.34
C CYS A 583 0.05 -3.01 8.62
N PHE A 584 1.36 -3.11 8.92
CA PHE A 584 2.20 -4.14 8.32
C PHE A 584 1.75 -5.54 8.74
N THR A 585 1.58 -5.77 10.04
CA THR A 585 1.18 -7.08 10.61
C THR A 585 -0.16 -7.53 10.04
N ILE A 586 -1.16 -6.66 10.03
CA ILE A 586 -2.51 -6.97 9.55
C ILE A 586 -2.49 -7.24 8.05
N SER A 587 -1.87 -6.35 7.26
CA SER A 587 -1.84 -6.48 5.81
C SER A 587 -1.09 -7.73 5.34
N TYR A 588 0.00 -8.12 6.03
CA TYR A 588 0.70 -9.39 5.77
C TYR A 588 -0.12 -10.60 6.21
N ALA A 589 -0.75 -10.57 7.38
CA ALA A 589 -1.60 -11.67 7.85
C ALA A 589 -2.75 -11.93 6.88
N VAL A 590 -3.49 -10.88 6.50
CA VAL A 590 -4.60 -10.96 5.54
C VAL A 590 -4.11 -11.43 4.17
N LEU A 591 -2.95 -10.94 3.70
CA LEU A 591 -2.33 -11.44 2.46
C LEU A 591 -1.99 -12.93 2.55
N GLY A 592 -1.37 -13.38 3.63
CA GLY A 592 -1.00 -14.78 3.84
C GLY A 592 -2.22 -15.70 3.86
N PHE A 593 -3.24 -15.36 4.66
CA PHE A 593 -4.48 -16.14 4.74
C PHE A 593 -5.25 -16.15 3.42
N SER A 594 -5.35 -15.02 2.71
CA SER A 594 -6.03 -14.95 1.41
C SER A 594 -5.31 -15.77 0.34
N VAL A 595 -3.97 -15.69 0.24
CA VAL A 595 -3.17 -16.50 -0.71
C VAL A 595 -3.28 -17.99 -0.41
N LEU A 596 -3.19 -18.39 0.87
CA LEU A 596 -3.34 -19.78 1.29
C LEU A 596 -4.74 -20.31 0.94
N ALA A 597 -5.80 -19.59 1.33
CA ALA A 597 -7.18 -19.98 1.07
C ALA A 597 -7.50 -20.05 -0.44
N MET A 598 -7.01 -19.08 -1.22
CA MET A 598 -7.14 -19.07 -2.68
C MET A 598 -6.45 -20.29 -3.30
N THR A 599 -5.23 -20.60 -2.86
CA THR A 599 -4.46 -21.75 -3.36
C THR A 599 -5.20 -23.05 -3.05
N LEU A 600 -5.68 -23.22 -1.82
CA LEU A 600 -6.46 -24.39 -1.42
C LEU A 600 -7.77 -24.51 -2.24
N LEU A 601 -8.49 -23.42 -2.46
CA LEU A 601 -9.69 -23.39 -3.30
C LEU A 601 -9.36 -23.80 -4.75
N MET A 602 -8.30 -23.23 -5.33
CA MET A 602 -7.87 -23.56 -6.69
C MET A 602 -7.62 -25.06 -6.83
N PHE A 603 -6.73 -25.62 -6.00
CA PHE A 603 -6.39 -27.04 -6.06
C PHE A 603 -7.57 -27.96 -5.72
N TYR A 604 -8.48 -27.53 -4.85
CA TYR A 604 -9.72 -28.26 -4.58
C TYR A 604 -10.60 -28.42 -5.82
N VAL A 605 -10.83 -27.31 -6.55
CA VAL A 605 -11.63 -27.31 -7.78
C VAL A 605 -10.94 -28.13 -8.87
N VAL A 606 -9.62 -28.03 -8.97
CA VAL A 606 -8.82 -28.81 -9.92
C VAL A 606 -8.89 -30.31 -9.61
N ASP A 607 -8.74 -30.72 -8.36
CA ASP A 607 -8.85 -32.12 -7.96
C ASP A 607 -10.25 -32.68 -8.28
N ALA A 608 -11.31 -31.93 -7.98
CA ALA A 608 -12.68 -32.32 -8.32
C ALA A 608 -12.86 -32.50 -9.83
N THR A 609 -12.28 -31.60 -10.64
CA THR A 609 -12.31 -31.65 -12.10
C THR A 609 -11.53 -32.84 -12.66
N ARG A 610 -10.32 -33.09 -12.15
CA ARG A 610 -9.46 -34.22 -12.55
C ARG A 610 -10.12 -35.56 -12.23
N LEU A 611 -10.70 -35.69 -11.04
CA LEU A 611 -11.39 -36.91 -10.61
C LEU A 611 -12.61 -37.19 -11.51
N CYS A 612 -13.39 -36.18 -11.84
CA CYS A 612 -14.52 -36.34 -12.76
C CYS A 612 -14.09 -36.68 -14.18
N ARG A 613 -13.07 -36.00 -14.70
CA ARG A 613 -12.53 -36.32 -16.04
C ARG A 613 -12.02 -37.75 -16.11
N ARG A 614 -11.38 -38.24 -15.04
CA ARG A 614 -10.93 -39.63 -14.99
C ARG A 614 -12.11 -40.60 -14.96
N LEU A 615 -13.16 -40.30 -14.19
CA LEU A 615 -14.41 -41.07 -14.20
C LEU A 615 -14.99 -41.16 -15.61
N ILE A 616 -15.11 -40.04 -16.33
CA ILE A 616 -15.62 -40.00 -17.71
C ILE A 616 -14.76 -40.85 -18.65
N LYS A 617 -13.42 -40.71 -18.59
CA LYS A 617 -12.51 -41.51 -19.41
C LYS A 617 -12.62 -43.01 -19.14
N ILE A 618 -12.84 -43.41 -17.89
CA ILE A 618 -13.07 -44.82 -17.55
C ILE A 618 -14.42 -45.25 -18.13
N MET A 619 -15.48 -44.47 -17.89
CA MET A 619 -16.82 -44.77 -18.38
C MET A 619 -16.92 -44.91 -19.91
N VAL A 620 -16.16 -44.12 -20.68
CA VAL A 620 -16.13 -44.21 -22.15
C VAL A 620 -15.26 -45.38 -22.64
N GLY A 621 -14.22 -45.75 -21.88
CA GLY A 621 -13.25 -46.77 -22.27
C GLY A 621 -13.56 -48.21 -21.81
N THR A 622 -14.62 -48.42 -21.01
CA THR A 622 -15.00 -49.73 -20.46
C THR A 622 -16.49 -49.95 -20.59
N THR A 623 -16.93 -51.20 -20.78
CA THR A 623 -18.34 -51.59 -20.74
C THR A 623 -18.85 -51.52 -19.30
N ILE A 624 -19.85 -50.67 -19.06
CA ILE A 624 -20.37 -50.39 -17.70
C ILE A 624 -21.64 -51.19 -17.46
N TRP A 625 -21.63 -52.08 -16.48
CA TRP A 625 -22.82 -52.83 -16.08
C TRP A 625 -23.65 -52.03 -15.07
N TRP A 626 -24.92 -51.76 -15.42
CA TRP A 626 -25.91 -51.10 -14.56
C TRP A 626 -26.88 -52.14 -14.01
N SER A 627 -27.44 -51.92 -12.82
CA SER A 627 -28.38 -52.89 -12.22
C SER A 627 -29.62 -53.12 -13.09
N ASP A 628 -30.05 -54.37 -13.26
CA ASP A 628 -31.19 -54.75 -14.12
C ASP A 628 -32.49 -54.01 -13.75
N ARG A 629 -32.70 -53.77 -12.45
CA ARG A 629 -33.86 -53.01 -11.94
C ARG A 629 -33.89 -51.57 -12.45
N LEU A 630 -32.73 -50.95 -12.64
CA LEU A 630 -32.60 -49.59 -13.18
C LEU A 630 -32.92 -49.59 -14.68
N LEU A 631 -32.38 -50.56 -15.43
CA LEU A 631 -32.59 -50.70 -16.88
C LEU A 631 -34.07 -50.95 -17.21
N VAL A 632 -34.72 -51.87 -16.50
CA VAL A 632 -36.16 -52.16 -16.68
C VAL A 632 -37.03 -50.93 -16.39
N ARG A 633 -36.73 -50.20 -15.31
CA ARG A 633 -37.50 -49.00 -14.93
C ARG A 633 -37.36 -47.88 -15.96
N GLU A 634 -36.14 -47.62 -16.43
CA GLU A 634 -35.87 -46.54 -17.39
C GLU A 634 -36.33 -46.91 -18.81
N ALA A 635 -36.24 -48.18 -19.22
CA ALA A 635 -36.80 -48.70 -20.47
C ALA A 635 -38.33 -48.58 -20.49
N ALA A 636 -39.01 -49.01 -19.41
CA ALA A 636 -40.45 -48.87 -19.27
C ALA A 636 -40.92 -47.40 -19.26
N LYS A 637 -40.14 -46.50 -18.67
CA LYS A 637 -40.47 -45.07 -18.62
C LYS A 637 -40.33 -44.37 -19.98
N ARG A 638 -39.39 -44.81 -20.82
CA ARG A 638 -39.14 -44.21 -22.15
C ARG A 638 -39.83 -44.93 -23.31
N GLY A 639 -40.31 -46.16 -23.11
CA GLY A 639 -40.91 -46.97 -24.16
C GLY A 639 -39.90 -47.44 -25.22
N VAL A 640 -38.64 -47.64 -24.83
CA VAL A 640 -37.53 -48.02 -25.73
C VAL A 640 -36.91 -49.33 -25.24
N ASP A 641 -36.33 -50.10 -26.16
CA ASP A 641 -35.60 -51.33 -25.86
C ASP A 641 -34.40 -51.09 -24.91
N GLN A 642 -34.06 -52.09 -24.11
CA GLN A 642 -33.08 -52.01 -23.02
C GLN A 642 -31.67 -51.65 -23.52
N ALA A 643 -31.32 -52.05 -24.74
CA ALA A 643 -30.02 -51.76 -25.35
C ALA A 643 -29.77 -50.25 -25.50
N TYR A 644 -30.76 -49.46 -25.94
CA TYR A 644 -30.63 -48.01 -26.11
C TYR A 644 -30.64 -47.25 -24.79
N VAL A 645 -31.28 -47.80 -23.77
CA VAL A 645 -31.36 -47.21 -22.42
C VAL A 645 -30.01 -47.29 -21.71
N HIS A 646 -29.19 -48.29 -22.04
CA HIS A 646 -27.89 -48.51 -21.44
C HIS A 646 -26.91 -47.34 -21.66
N GLU A 647 -26.72 -46.91 -22.92
CA GLU A 647 -25.86 -45.77 -23.25
C GLU A 647 -26.44 -44.44 -22.77
N TRP A 648 -27.76 -44.27 -22.88
CA TRP A 648 -28.44 -43.05 -22.46
C TRP A 648 -28.25 -42.77 -20.95
N ILE A 649 -28.32 -43.81 -20.10
CA ILE A 649 -28.10 -43.70 -18.64
C ILE A 649 -26.67 -43.22 -18.35
N ALA A 650 -25.67 -43.73 -19.07
CA ALA A 650 -24.28 -43.30 -18.91
C ALA A 650 -24.11 -41.82 -19.27
N VAL A 651 -24.71 -41.36 -20.37
CA VAL A 651 -24.68 -39.95 -20.79
C VAL A 651 -25.39 -39.07 -19.76
N GLU A 652 -26.57 -39.45 -19.27
CA GLU A 652 -27.30 -38.67 -18.26
C GLU A 652 -26.51 -38.56 -16.94
N PHE A 653 -25.91 -39.66 -16.49
CA PHE A 653 -25.07 -39.67 -15.30
C PHE A 653 -23.88 -38.71 -15.44
N ILE A 654 -23.16 -38.78 -16.57
CA ILE A 654 -22.04 -37.91 -16.89
C ILE A 654 -22.51 -36.45 -16.89
N ALA A 655 -23.57 -36.12 -17.61
CA ALA A 655 -24.11 -34.77 -17.73
C ALA A 655 -24.48 -34.17 -16.35
N LYS A 656 -25.11 -34.94 -15.47
CA LYS A 656 -25.48 -34.47 -14.12
C LYS A 656 -24.27 -34.25 -13.22
N ARG A 657 -23.20 -35.04 -13.37
CA ARG A 657 -21.98 -34.87 -12.58
C ARG A 657 -21.14 -33.71 -13.09
N THR A 658 -21.00 -33.56 -14.41
CA THR A 658 -20.22 -32.49 -15.03
C THR A 658 -20.87 -31.12 -14.85
N ALA A 659 -22.20 -31.02 -14.86
CA ALA A 659 -22.92 -29.76 -14.64
C ALA A 659 -22.54 -29.11 -13.30
N VAL A 660 -22.44 -29.91 -12.23
CA VAL A 660 -22.06 -29.42 -10.89
C VAL A 660 -20.61 -28.92 -10.87
N ILE A 661 -19.71 -29.61 -11.55
CA ILE A 661 -18.28 -29.29 -11.56
C ILE A 661 -18.00 -28.11 -12.47
N SER A 662 -18.69 -28.00 -13.61
CA SER A 662 -18.56 -26.87 -14.53
C SER A 662 -18.91 -25.54 -13.87
N ALA A 663 -19.86 -25.53 -12.92
CA ALA A 663 -20.17 -24.33 -12.14
C ALA A 663 -19.03 -23.94 -11.17
N MET A 664 -18.29 -24.92 -10.64
CA MET A 664 -17.22 -24.67 -9.65
C MET A 664 -15.96 -24.07 -10.25
N ILE A 665 -15.74 -24.23 -11.55
CA ILE A 665 -14.56 -23.72 -12.26
C ILE A 665 -14.47 -22.19 -12.17
N TYR A 666 -15.59 -21.48 -12.02
CA TYR A 666 -15.62 -20.03 -11.90
C TYR A 666 -15.16 -19.49 -10.54
N TYR A 667 -15.19 -20.30 -9.47
CA TYR A 667 -14.92 -19.80 -8.12
C TYR A 667 -13.49 -19.26 -7.95
N PRO A 668 -12.42 -19.99 -8.36
CA PRO A 668 -11.07 -19.46 -8.27
C PRO A 668 -10.84 -18.24 -9.15
N PHE A 669 -11.52 -18.10 -10.30
CA PHE A 669 -11.40 -16.93 -11.17
C PHE A 669 -11.88 -15.65 -10.49
N VAL A 670 -13.03 -15.70 -9.81
CA VAL A 670 -13.56 -14.55 -9.07
C VAL A 670 -12.57 -14.10 -8.01
N VAL A 671 -11.98 -15.03 -7.27
CA VAL A 671 -11.00 -14.74 -6.22
C VAL A 671 -9.69 -14.18 -6.81
N VAL A 672 -9.15 -14.80 -7.87
CA VAL A 672 -7.93 -14.33 -8.54
C VAL A 672 -8.12 -12.92 -9.11
N PHE A 673 -9.28 -12.65 -9.72
CA PHE A 673 -9.64 -11.32 -10.19
C PHE A 673 -9.68 -10.30 -9.04
N LEU A 674 -10.33 -10.65 -7.93
CA LEU A 674 -10.39 -9.77 -6.76
C LEU A 674 -8.99 -9.49 -6.17
N MET A 675 -8.12 -10.50 -6.11
CA MET A 675 -6.73 -10.36 -5.67
C MET A 675 -5.90 -9.48 -6.62
N ALA A 676 -6.18 -9.52 -7.93
CA ALA A 676 -5.54 -8.66 -8.91
C ALA A 676 -6.01 -7.20 -8.77
N VAL A 677 -7.33 -6.98 -8.65
CA VAL A 677 -7.93 -5.65 -8.42
C VAL A 677 -7.42 -5.04 -7.12
N ALA A 678 -7.27 -5.84 -6.06
CA ALA A 678 -6.74 -5.37 -4.79
C ALA A 678 -5.33 -4.75 -4.90
N ARG A 679 -4.54 -5.11 -5.92
CA ARG A 679 -3.22 -4.53 -6.18
C ARG A 679 -3.23 -3.40 -7.20
N HIS A 680 -4.38 -2.95 -7.67
CA HIS A 680 -4.43 -1.89 -8.68
C HIS A 680 -3.77 -0.61 -8.14
N SER A 681 -3.03 0.11 -9.01
CA SER A 681 -2.33 1.36 -8.66
C SER A 681 -3.27 2.52 -8.27
N TYR A 682 -4.58 2.27 -8.28
CA TYR A 682 -5.60 3.22 -7.88
C TYR A 682 -5.59 3.46 -6.37
N PHE A 683 -5.50 2.40 -5.56
CA PHE A 683 -5.56 2.45 -4.10
C PHE A 683 -4.24 2.91 -3.47
N ASP A 684 -3.13 2.41 -4.00
CA ASP A 684 -1.79 2.81 -3.60
C ASP A 684 -0.79 2.47 -4.71
N ARG A 685 0.47 2.88 -4.59
CA ARG A 685 1.54 2.52 -5.50
C ARG A 685 2.08 1.13 -5.18
N TRP A 686 1.32 0.13 -5.61
CA TRP A 686 1.75 -1.26 -5.57
C TRP A 686 2.74 -1.58 -6.68
N ASP A 687 3.87 -2.17 -6.30
CA ASP A 687 4.82 -2.72 -7.24
C ASP A 687 4.32 -4.03 -7.85
N PHE A 688 4.62 -4.23 -9.14
CA PHE A 688 4.34 -5.45 -9.89
C PHE A 688 5.64 -6.08 -10.40
N PRO A 689 6.38 -6.82 -9.55
CA PRO A 689 7.56 -7.54 -10.01
C PRO A 689 7.16 -8.62 -11.02
N LEU A 690 8.07 -8.94 -11.95
CA LEU A 690 7.84 -9.92 -13.02
C LEU A 690 7.38 -11.28 -12.47
N GLY A 691 7.94 -11.72 -11.33
CA GLY A 691 7.55 -12.97 -10.68
C GLY A 691 6.08 -12.98 -10.25
N LEU A 692 5.54 -11.85 -9.80
CA LEU A 692 4.14 -11.75 -9.42
C LEU A 692 3.22 -11.79 -10.64
N MET A 693 3.59 -11.14 -11.74
CA MET A 693 2.85 -11.25 -13.01
C MET A 693 2.83 -12.70 -13.52
N ALA A 694 3.95 -13.41 -13.42
CA ALA A 694 4.01 -14.83 -13.75
C ALA A 694 3.08 -15.67 -12.85
N ILE A 695 3.03 -15.41 -11.53
CA ILE A 695 2.13 -16.11 -10.61
C ILE A 695 0.66 -15.90 -10.99
N PHE A 696 0.23 -14.66 -11.26
CA PHE A 696 -1.12 -14.38 -11.72
C PHE A 696 -1.43 -15.02 -13.08
N GLY A 697 -0.49 -14.96 -14.02
CA GLY A 697 -0.60 -15.59 -15.34
C GLY A 697 -0.75 -17.11 -15.24
N VAL A 698 0.07 -17.77 -14.40
CA VAL A 698 -0.02 -19.21 -14.14
C VAL A 698 -1.36 -19.56 -13.47
N ASN A 699 -1.82 -18.77 -12.49
CA ASN A 699 -3.13 -18.99 -11.86
C ASN A 699 -4.28 -18.91 -12.87
N ALA A 700 -4.27 -17.89 -13.74
CA ALA A 700 -5.28 -17.71 -14.77
C ALA A 700 -5.23 -18.84 -15.81
N ALA A 701 -4.03 -19.18 -16.30
CA ALA A 701 -3.83 -20.28 -17.26
C ALA A 701 -4.25 -21.63 -16.67
N TYR A 702 -3.96 -21.87 -15.38
CA TYR A 702 -4.33 -23.10 -14.69
C TYR A 702 -5.84 -23.21 -14.54
N ALA A 703 -6.52 -22.15 -14.09
CA ALA A 703 -7.97 -22.12 -13.99
C ALA A 703 -8.64 -22.32 -15.37
N PHE A 704 -8.11 -21.68 -16.41
CA PHE A 704 -8.64 -21.77 -17.77
C PHE A 704 -8.43 -23.16 -18.39
N GLY A 705 -7.22 -23.71 -18.26
CA GLY A 705 -6.89 -25.04 -18.74
C GLY A 705 -7.83 -26.10 -18.18
N ASN A 706 -8.12 -26.05 -16.87
CA ASN A 706 -9.06 -26.99 -16.25
C ASN A 706 -10.48 -26.88 -16.82
N GLY A 707 -10.95 -25.66 -17.11
CA GLY A 707 -12.23 -25.43 -17.79
C GLY A 707 -12.29 -26.03 -19.19
N VAL A 708 -11.26 -25.79 -20.01
CA VAL A 708 -11.18 -26.30 -21.39
C VAL A 708 -11.08 -27.83 -21.41
N PHE A 709 -10.27 -28.42 -20.53
CA PHE A 709 -10.08 -29.87 -20.47
C PHE A 709 -11.32 -30.65 -20.01
N LEU A 710 -12.25 -30.01 -19.31
CA LEU A 710 -13.54 -30.61 -18.97
C LEU A 710 -14.54 -30.53 -20.12
N ARG A 711 -14.49 -29.49 -20.97
CA ARG A 711 -15.41 -29.33 -22.11
C ARG A 711 -15.04 -30.16 -23.33
N ARG A 712 -13.76 -30.53 -23.47
CA ARG A 712 -13.24 -31.33 -24.60
C ARG A 712 -13.19 -32.84 -24.35
N GLY A 713 -13.54 -33.30 -23.15
CA GLY A 713 -13.54 -34.73 -22.80
C GLY A 713 -14.91 -35.14 -22.34
#